data_AF-A0A957RVU9-F1
#
_entry.id   AF-A0A957RVU9-F1
#
_cell.length_a   1.000
_cell.length_b   1.000
_cell.length_c   1.000
_cell.angle_alpha   90.00
_cell.angle_beta   90.00
_cell.angle_gamma   90.00
#
_symmetry.space_group_name_H-M   'P 1'
#
loop_
_entity.id
_entity.type
_entity.pdbx_description
1 polymer ?
#
loop_
_entity_poly.entity_id
_entity_poly.type
_entity_poly.pdbx_seq_one_letter_code
_entity_poly.pdbx_strand_id
1 'polypeptide(L)'
;AIVWTQSRGPWLGWIPGIFLFALLTVCAVRPRYFRVLLGVAIGGVLAVVLFIFAANFVPSLSFLQQTPYVGRLVDLFNTESGTGKVRILIWGGASEMLLPHEPLTFPDGSQDNVNVLRPLIGYGPEAMWVAFNRFYPPELAHVEARNASPDRSHNEAWDSIVITGLLGFIGYIALFVSIFYWALRWLGLLHGRRDNLLFGAFVALAGIGGSLAFMATDGWQLRMVGLGLPFGIIAGFGLYTAVAAFLHAGEQPDRTDLPRQMLIIALLAALAAHYLEIHFGIAIGATRTTFWVFTAVLMLIGMRQLAVLPAELSLVAEETAPEPVAPQPTGKRGKQAARQAQAPRRRAPVSTAARLPKTVMTDVLVFLTFVYIYSTNATGLTNPGSVLFESAFVRPNNALIPPIFVLMLFTWLVAAVIGLAEESMGQRRAPAMGWWWTGLGLHALVVWGAWLIYGLIQGTRLAPVTPTPGMLNQDFLNLQLDRVGGHFGFYTFVVAGWILVAATVFAWPALRDRALPAAGRVWVAAATGVAAAVLAIFLIYTVNVNLVKADIVYKQGQQFDSQGNWLSSVELYKRALATRQTEDHYMLFLGRALLEQAKQAPVQGTTTLPATLNLGDVLALTPDTVAALGRDDLLRAAETVLLDAQRVNPLNTDHTANLAR
;
A
#
# COMPACT_ATOMS: atom_id res chain seq x y z
N ALA A 1 -0.89 6.59 -13.17
CA ALA A 1 -1.94 5.88 -12.41
C ALA A 1 -3.06 6.82 -11.96
N ILE A 2 -2.76 7.88 -11.21
CA ILE A 2 -3.75 8.86 -10.70
C ILE A 2 -4.64 9.44 -11.81
N VAL A 3 -4.05 9.85 -12.94
CA VAL A 3 -4.79 10.39 -14.10
C VAL A 3 -5.75 9.36 -14.72
N TRP A 4 -5.28 8.14 -15.05
CA TRP A 4 -6.12 7.13 -15.72
C TRP A 4 -7.18 6.50 -14.81
N THR A 5 -6.91 6.35 -13.51
CA THR A 5 -7.88 5.81 -12.55
C THR A 5 -8.98 6.81 -12.21
N GLN A 6 -8.70 8.12 -12.37
CA GLN A 6 -9.58 9.22 -11.98
C GLN A 6 -10.13 9.05 -10.56
N SER A 7 -9.29 8.49 -9.66
CA SER A 7 -9.67 8.26 -8.26
C SER A 7 -9.60 9.56 -7.48
N ARG A 8 -10.68 9.91 -6.76
CA ARG A 8 -10.81 11.20 -6.05
C ARG A 8 -9.82 11.32 -4.89
N GLY A 9 -9.70 10.27 -4.07
CA GLY A 9 -8.83 10.26 -2.87
C GLY A 9 -7.39 10.68 -3.15
N PRO A 10 -6.69 10.05 -4.12
CA PRO A 10 -5.33 10.43 -4.49
C PRO A 10 -5.19 11.89 -4.93
N TRP A 11 -6.14 12.43 -5.69
CA TRP A 11 -6.12 13.86 -6.08
C TRP A 11 -6.32 14.79 -4.88
N LEU A 12 -7.27 14.44 -3.98
CA LEU A 12 -7.57 15.20 -2.76
C LEU A 12 -6.44 15.16 -1.74
N GLY A 13 -5.59 14.12 -1.74
CA GLY A 13 -4.35 14.12 -0.98
C GLY A 13 -3.21 14.87 -1.68
N TRP A 14 -3.01 14.60 -2.97
CA TRP A 14 -1.86 15.10 -3.73
C TRP A 14 -1.87 16.62 -3.93
N ILE A 15 -3.01 17.21 -4.30
CA ILE A 15 -3.11 18.66 -4.56
C ILE A 15 -2.80 19.47 -3.28
N PRO A 16 -3.46 19.22 -2.13
CA PRO A 16 -3.12 19.93 -0.89
C PRO A 16 -1.71 19.60 -0.38
N GLY A 17 -1.22 18.37 -0.59
CA GLY A 17 0.15 17.99 -0.24
C GLY A 17 1.21 18.79 -0.99
N ILE A 18 1.08 18.91 -2.32
CA ILE A 18 1.97 19.75 -3.14
C ILE A 18 1.86 21.22 -2.74
N PHE A 19 0.65 21.68 -2.47
CA PHE A 19 0.46 23.05 -2.01
C PHE A 19 1.20 23.31 -0.69
N LEU A 20 1.04 22.43 0.29
CA LEU A 20 1.73 22.52 1.56
C LEU A 20 3.25 22.45 1.39
N PHE A 21 3.73 21.56 0.52
CA PHE A 21 5.15 21.47 0.17
C PHE A 21 5.67 22.80 -0.39
N ALA A 22 4.98 23.39 -1.37
CA ALA A 22 5.35 24.67 -1.97
C ALA A 22 5.30 25.82 -0.97
N LEU A 23 4.22 25.89 -0.17
CA LEU A 23 4.01 26.87 0.89
C LEU A 23 5.19 26.85 1.88
N LEU A 24 5.49 25.69 2.46
CA LEU A 24 6.56 25.54 3.42
C LEU A 24 7.95 25.74 2.79
N THR A 25 8.14 25.35 1.53
CA THR A 25 9.39 25.59 0.79
C THR A 25 9.65 27.08 0.63
N VAL A 26 8.63 27.87 0.25
CA VAL A 26 8.75 29.33 0.18
C VAL A 26 9.07 29.92 1.56
N CYS A 27 8.51 29.36 2.64
CA CYS A 27 8.78 29.80 4.02
C CYS A 27 10.21 29.51 4.47
N ALA A 28 10.76 28.35 4.09
CA ALA A 28 12.11 27.93 4.45
C ALA A 28 13.20 28.60 3.59
N VAL A 29 13.00 28.70 2.27
CA VAL A 29 13.98 29.27 1.34
C VAL A 29 14.01 30.80 1.37
N ARG A 30 12.83 31.43 1.58
CA ARG A 30 12.62 32.89 1.58
C ARG A 30 13.24 33.62 0.37
N PRO A 31 12.74 33.34 -0.84
CA PRO A 31 13.16 34.06 -2.05
C PRO A 31 12.87 35.57 -1.97
N ARG A 32 13.50 36.37 -2.84
CA ARG A 32 13.37 37.84 -2.85
C ARG A 32 11.92 38.35 -2.84
N TYR A 33 11.00 37.63 -3.47
CA TYR A 33 9.58 37.96 -3.54
C TYR A 33 8.70 37.10 -2.62
N PHE A 34 9.22 36.64 -1.47
CA PHE A 34 8.52 35.63 -0.65
C PHE A 34 7.10 36.04 -0.26
N ARG A 35 6.84 37.30 0.13
CA ARG A 35 5.49 37.75 0.53
C ARG A 35 4.51 37.68 -0.63
N VAL A 36 4.97 38.00 -1.84
CA VAL A 36 4.17 37.91 -3.07
C VAL A 36 3.90 36.45 -3.40
N LEU A 37 4.94 35.60 -3.39
CA LEU A 37 4.78 34.17 -3.66
C LEU A 37 3.86 33.48 -2.64
N LEU A 38 3.96 33.86 -1.37
CA LEU A 38 3.09 33.39 -0.29
C LEU A 38 1.64 33.84 -0.51
N GLY A 39 1.43 35.12 -0.84
CA GLY A 39 0.12 35.66 -1.18
C GLY A 39 -0.50 35.00 -2.40
N VAL A 40 0.28 34.75 -3.45
CA VAL A 40 -0.15 34.04 -4.66
C VAL A 40 -0.49 32.59 -4.36
N ALA A 41 0.32 31.90 -3.54
CA ALA A 41 0.06 30.52 -3.15
C ALA A 41 -1.28 30.42 -2.39
N ILE A 42 -1.46 31.24 -1.34
CA ILE A 42 -2.69 31.24 -0.54
C ILE A 42 -3.90 31.66 -1.38
N GLY A 43 -3.75 32.73 -2.18
CA GLY A 43 -4.79 33.20 -3.09
C GLY A 43 -5.17 32.15 -4.14
N GLY A 44 -4.20 31.39 -4.63
CA GLY A 44 -4.41 30.28 -5.56
C GLY A 44 -5.24 29.15 -4.94
N VAL A 45 -4.97 28.75 -3.70
CA VAL A 45 -5.80 27.75 -3.00
C VAL A 45 -7.20 28.26 -2.76
N LEU A 46 -7.34 29.49 -2.28
CA LEU A 46 -8.65 30.09 -2.08
C LEU A 46 -9.43 30.14 -3.40
N ALA A 47 -8.78 30.51 -4.51
CA ALA A 47 -9.38 30.52 -5.83
C ALA A 47 -9.80 29.12 -6.30
N VAL A 48 -8.99 28.08 -6.08
CA VAL A 48 -9.34 26.70 -6.41
C VAL A 48 -10.53 26.20 -5.58
N VAL A 49 -10.53 26.45 -4.27
CA VAL A 49 -11.65 26.09 -3.38
C VAL A 49 -12.93 26.80 -3.79
N LEU A 50 -12.86 28.12 -4.03
CA LEU A 50 -13.99 28.92 -4.52
C LEU A 50 -14.47 28.44 -5.90
N PHE A 51 -13.55 28.05 -6.79
CA PHE A 51 -13.89 27.52 -8.09
C PHE A 51 -14.61 26.17 -7.99
N ILE A 52 -14.12 25.25 -7.17
CA ILE A 52 -14.81 23.96 -6.93
C ILE A 52 -16.19 24.21 -6.34
N PHE A 53 -16.31 25.10 -5.35
CA PHE A 53 -17.60 25.46 -4.76
C PHE A 53 -18.54 26.06 -5.83
N ALA A 54 -18.06 27.02 -6.61
CA ALA A 54 -18.83 27.63 -7.69
C ALA A 54 -19.27 26.58 -8.73
N ALA A 55 -18.40 25.63 -9.08
CA ALA A 55 -18.70 24.58 -10.05
C ALA A 55 -19.71 23.53 -9.54
N ASN A 56 -19.99 23.48 -8.23
CA ASN A 56 -21.07 22.65 -7.65
C ASN A 56 -22.39 23.42 -7.47
N PHE A 57 -22.34 24.71 -7.13
CA PHE A 57 -23.52 25.48 -6.72
C PHE A 57 -24.00 26.52 -7.74
N VAL A 58 -23.19 26.86 -8.76
CA VAL A 58 -23.55 27.84 -9.79
C VAL A 58 -24.02 27.11 -11.05
N PRO A 59 -25.29 27.23 -11.46
CA PRO A 59 -25.85 26.46 -12.58
C PRO A 59 -25.10 26.63 -13.91
N SER A 60 -24.54 27.82 -14.19
CA SER A 60 -23.79 28.09 -15.41
C SER A 60 -22.45 27.34 -15.51
N LEU A 61 -21.95 26.80 -14.41
CA LEU A 61 -20.70 26.02 -14.34
C LEU A 61 -20.94 24.49 -14.32
N SER A 62 -22.20 24.04 -14.36
CA SER A 62 -22.57 22.62 -14.30
C SER A 62 -21.98 21.78 -15.43
N PHE A 63 -21.66 22.36 -16.60
CA PHE A 63 -21.01 21.64 -17.71
C PHE A 63 -19.65 21.04 -17.31
N LEU A 64 -18.98 21.60 -16.29
CA LEU A 64 -17.72 21.09 -15.78
C LEU A 64 -17.87 19.70 -15.15
N GLN A 65 -19.04 19.39 -14.57
CA GLN A 65 -19.36 18.07 -14.00
C GLN A 65 -19.44 16.98 -15.08
N GLN A 66 -19.75 17.35 -16.32
CA GLN A 66 -19.86 16.42 -17.46
C GLN A 66 -18.53 16.29 -18.25
N THR A 67 -17.54 17.13 -17.95
CA THR A 67 -16.27 17.14 -18.67
C THR A 67 -15.39 15.97 -18.21
N PRO A 68 -14.82 15.15 -19.11
CA PRO A 68 -13.91 14.06 -18.73
C PRO A 68 -12.75 14.56 -17.84
N TYR A 69 -12.37 13.78 -16.83
CA TYR A 69 -11.35 14.10 -15.81
C TYR A 69 -11.71 15.27 -14.86
N VAL A 70 -12.26 16.37 -15.37
CA VAL A 70 -12.64 17.55 -14.58
C VAL A 70 -13.89 17.27 -13.74
N GLY A 71 -14.88 16.61 -14.33
CA GLY A 71 -16.16 16.35 -13.68
C GLY A 71 -16.02 15.59 -12.38
N ARG A 72 -15.13 14.59 -12.33
CA ARG A 72 -14.89 13.83 -11.09
C ARG A 72 -14.22 14.63 -9.97
N LEU A 73 -13.47 15.69 -10.29
CA LEU A 73 -12.84 16.59 -9.33
C LEU A 73 -13.79 17.67 -8.83
N VAL A 74 -14.77 18.03 -9.66
CA VAL A 74 -15.82 18.99 -9.29
C VAL A 74 -16.93 18.31 -8.52
N ASP A 75 -17.37 17.12 -8.92
CA ASP A 75 -18.50 16.35 -8.37
C ASP A 75 -18.22 15.72 -6.97
N LEU A 76 -17.45 16.40 -6.13
CA LEU A 76 -17.04 15.95 -4.79
C LEU A 76 -18.21 15.89 -3.80
N PHE A 77 -19.23 16.73 -3.99
CA PHE A 77 -20.40 16.85 -3.11
C PHE A 77 -21.63 16.05 -3.60
N ASN A 78 -21.50 15.27 -4.67
CA ASN A 78 -22.61 14.45 -5.14
C ASN A 78 -22.74 13.19 -4.29
N THR A 79 -23.67 13.31 -3.34
CA THR A 79 -24.01 12.32 -2.32
C THR A 79 -25.16 11.41 -2.74
N GLU A 80 -25.84 11.73 -3.84
CA GLU A 80 -27.12 11.10 -4.22
C GLU A 80 -26.97 9.95 -5.22
N SER A 81 -25.77 9.72 -5.78
CA SER A 81 -25.55 8.72 -6.83
C SER A 81 -24.25 7.92 -6.69
N GLY A 82 -24.25 6.72 -7.30
CA GLY A 82 -23.09 5.84 -7.41
C GLY A 82 -22.42 5.50 -6.07
N THR A 83 -21.09 5.53 -6.06
CA THR A 83 -20.26 5.20 -4.88
C THR A 83 -20.38 6.22 -3.75
N GLY A 84 -20.84 7.44 -4.03
CA GLY A 84 -21.06 8.47 -3.00
C GLY A 84 -22.22 8.10 -2.09
N LYS A 85 -23.34 7.67 -2.68
CA LYS A 85 -24.53 7.23 -1.96
C LYS A 85 -24.26 6.01 -1.07
N VAL A 86 -23.55 5.01 -1.60
CA VAL A 86 -23.13 3.82 -0.84
C VAL A 86 -22.37 4.23 0.44
N ARG A 87 -21.37 5.10 0.32
CA ARG A 87 -20.56 5.55 1.46
C ARG A 87 -21.40 6.25 2.54
N ILE A 88 -22.34 7.09 2.14
CA ILE A 88 -23.17 7.85 3.07
C ILE A 88 -24.13 6.94 3.84
N LEU A 89 -24.69 5.94 3.17
CA LEU A 89 -25.50 4.92 3.84
C LEU A 89 -24.64 4.13 4.83
N ILE A 90 -23.43 3.72 4.44
CA ILE A 90 -22.51 3.02 5.34
C ILE A 90 -22.14 3.89 6.55
N TRP A 91 -21.82 5.17 6.34
CA TRP A 91 -21.54 6.11 7.43
C TRP A 91 -22.76 6.35 8.33
N GLY A 92 -23.97 6.32 7.76
CA GLY A 92 -25.22 6.32 8.50
C GLY A 92 -25.31 5.15 9.47
N GLY A 93 -25.19 3.92 8.95
CA GLY A 93 -25.21 2.72 9.79
C GLY A 93 -24.06 2.69 10.81
N ALA A 94 -22.86 3.16 10.44
CA ALA A 94 -21.72 3.24 11.35
C ALA A 94 -21.96 4.26 12.48
N SER A 95 -22.65 5.37 12.18
CA SER A 95 -23.02 6.36 13.18
C SER A 95 -24.07 5.82 14.15
N GLU A 96 -25.07 5.07 13.67
CA GLU A 96 -26.07 4.41 14.51
C GLU A 96 -25.46 3.32 15.40
N MET A 97 -24.50 2.57 14.87
CA MET A 97 -23.74 1.53 15.57
C MET A 97 -22.91 2.05 16.75
N LEU A 98 -22.66 3.36 16.82
CA LEU A 98 -21.89 4.00 17.89
C LEU A 98 -22.73 4.88 18.81
N LEU A 99 -23.99 5.15 18.44
CA LEU A 99 -24.94 5.77 19.35
C LEU A 99 -25.43 4.73 20.36
N PRO A 100 -25.91 5.13 21.55
CA PRO A 100 -26.53 4.20 22.48
C PRO A 100 -27.66 3.41 21.79
N HIS A 101 -27.49 2.09 21.74
CA HIS A 101 -28.44 1.14 21.15
C HIS A 101 -28.57 -0.11 22.03
N GLU A 102 -29.54 -0.96 21.73
CA GLU A 102 -29.71 -2.25 22.40
C GLU A 102 -28.49 -3.17 22.18
N PRO A 103 -28.10 -4.02 23.15
CA PRO A 103 -27.01 -4.96 22.99
C PRO A 103 -27.17 -5.87 21.77
N LEU A 104 -26.07 -6.13 21.08
CA LEU A 104 -26.06 -7.15 20.03
C LEU A 104 -26.36 -8.52 20.66
N THR A 105 -27.17 -9.31 19.97
CA THR A 105 -27.48 -10.69 20.36
C THR A 105 -26.59 -11.62 19.55
N PHE A 106 -25.82 -12.44 20.26
CA PHE A 106 -24.99 -13.47 19.67
C PHE A 106 -25.85 -14.68 19.24
N PRO A 107 -25.36 -15.52 18.32
CA PRO A 107 -26.12 -16.68 17.83
C PRO A 107 -26.53 -17.69 18.91
N ASP A 108 -25.78 -17.77 20.02
CA ASP A 108 -26.10 -18.62 21.17
C ASP A 108 -27.15 -18.00 22.11
N GLY A 109 -27.68 -16.82 21.75
CA GLY A 109 -28.65 -16.06 22.53
C GLY A 109 -28.04 -15.20 23.63
N SER A 110 -26.72 -15.25 23.84
CA SER A 110 -26.04 -14.34 24.76
C SER A 110 -26.02 -12.91 24.22
N GLN A 111 -25.85 -11.93 25.10
CA GLN A 111 -25.84 -10.50 24.72
C GLN A 111 -24.45 -9.89 24.87
N ASP A 112 -24.21 -8.83 24.11
CA ASP A 112 -23.01 -8.00 24.22
C ASP A 112 -22.97 -7.26 25.57
N ASN A 113 -22.37 -7.89 26.57
CA ASN A 113 -22.28 -7.37 27.94
C ASN A 113 -21.48 -6.06 28.04
N VAL A 114 -20.70 -5.70 27.01
CA VAL A 114 -19.91 -4.46 26.97
C VAL A 114 -20.53 -3.41 26.05
N ASN A 115 -21.77 -3.61 25.59
CA ASN A 115 -22.50 -2.71 24.68
C ASN A 115 -22.44 -1.23 25.11
N VAL A 116 -22.66 -0.97 26.40
CA VAL A 116 -22.63 0.40 26.97
C VAL A 116 -21.28 1.10 26.77
N LEU A 117 -20.19 0.33 26.67
CA LEU A 117 -18.85 0.85 26.45
C LEU A 117 -18.46 0.94 24.96
N ARG A 118 -19.22 0.33 24.04
CA ARG A 118 -18.91 0.32 22.59
C ARG A 118 -18.68 1.71 22.01
N PRO A 119 -19.43 2.77 22.37
CA PRO A 119 -19.13 4.12 21.89
C PRO A 119 -17.71 4.60 22.26
N LEU A 120 -17.16 4.12 23.38
CA LEU A 120 -15.85 4.53 23.90
C LEU A 120 -14.70 3.63 23.43
N ILE A 121 -14.92 2.30 23.35
CA ILE A 121 -13.87 1.31 23.07
C ILE A 121 -14.01 0.59 21.71
N GLY A 122 -15.13 0.77 21.01
CA GLY A 122 -15.40 0.17 19.71
C GLY A 122 -15.67 -1.33 19.75
N TYR A 123 -15.65 -1.93 18.56
CA TYR A 123 -15.94 -3.34 18.31
C TYR A 123 -14.70 -4.20 18.08
N GLY A 124 -13.54 -3.57 17.88
CA GLY A 124 -12.27 -4.22 17.62
C GLY A 124 -11.90 -4.30 16.13
N PRO A 125 -10.65 -4.70 15.82
CA PRO A 125 -10.16 -4.80 14.44
C PRO A 125 -10.97 -5.82 13.63
N GLU A 126 -11.26 -5.49 12.37
CA GLU A 126 -11.95 -6.39 11.42
C GLU A 126 -13.33 -6.91 11.88
N ALA A 127 -13.97 -6.25 12.86
CA ALA A 127 -15.25 -6.69 13.42
C ALA A 127 -16.47 -5.97 12.82
N MET A 128 -16.26 -4.95 11.97
CA MET A 128 -17.34 -4.14 11.41
C MET A 128 -18.35 -5.00 10.63
N TRP A 129 -17.87 -5.87 9.73
CA TRP A 129 -18.76 -6.69 8.89
C TRP A 129 -19.72 -7.59 9.69
N VAL A 130 -19.33 -7.98 10.90
CA VAL A 130 -20.18 -8.77 11.82
C VAL A 130 -21.21 -7.88 12.51
N ALA A 131 -20.74 -6.78 13.11
CA ALA A 131 -21.58 -5.94 13.96
C ALA A 131 -22.51 -5.02 13.15
N PHE A 132 -22.14 -4.67 11.92
CA PHE A 132 -22.85 -3.72 11.07
C PHE A 132 -24.21 -4.23 10.60
N ASN A 133 -24.42 -5.56 10.51
CA ASN A 133 -25.65 -6.14 9.98
C ASN A 133 -26.93 -5.67 10.70
N ARG A 134 -26.86 -5.39 12.01
CA ARG A 134 -27.99 -4.84 12.78
C ARG A 134 -28.33 -3.39 12.39
N PHE A 135 -27.34 -2.66 11.89
CA PHE A 135 -27.42 -1.25 11.50
C PHE A 135 -27.43 -1.07 9.98
N TYR A 136 -27.61 -2.16 9.23
CA TYR A 136 -27.60 -2.15 7.78
C TYR A 136 -28.80 -1.34 7.26
N PRO A 137 -28.59 -0.22 6.54
CA PRO A 137 -29.69 0.59 6.02
C PRO A 137 -30.43 -0.16 4.91
N PRO A 138 -31.78 -0.29 4.95
CA PRO A 138 -32.53 -0.99 3.90
C PRO A 138 -32.32 -0.42 2.48
N GLU A 139 -32.04 0.88 2.37
CA GLU A 139 -31.73 1.54 1.10
C GLU A 139 -30.42 1.03 0.48
N LEU A 140 -29.46 0.58 1.29
CA LEU A 140 -28.18 0.07 0.81
C LEU A 140 -28.36 -1.18 -0.06
N ALA A 141 -29.33 -2.04 0.26
CA ALA A 141 -29.67 -3.23 -0.53
C ALA A 141 -30.26 -2.92 -1.93
N HIS A 142 -30.59 -1.66 -2.23
CA HIS A 142 -31.07 -1.22 -3.55
C HIS A 142 -29.94 -0.65 -4.41
N VAL A 143 -28.81 -0.28 -3.81
CA VAL A 143 -27.65 0.31 -4.51
C VAL A 143 -26.44 -0.62 -4.55
N GLU A 144 -26.33 -1.54 -3.60
CA GLU A 144 -25.36 -2.64 -3.60
C GLU A 144 -26.02 -4.01 -3.77
N ALA A 145 -25.20 -5.04 -3.97
CA ALA A 145 -25.67 -6.41 -4.00
C ALA A 145 -26.32 -6.78 -2.65
N ARG A 146 -27.48 -7.43 -2.69
CA ARG A 146 -28.28 -7.75 -1.47
C ARG A 146 -27.57 -8.66 -0.46
N ASN A 147 -26.49 -9.30 -0.88
CA ASN A 147 -25.65 -10.20 -0.09
C ASN A 147 -24.28 -9.57 0.25
N ALA A 148 -24.06 -8.29 -0.07
CA ALA A 148 -22.85 -7.58 0.33
C ALA A 148 -23.09 -6.92 1.69
N SER A 149 -22.27 -7.27 2.67
CA SER A 149 -22.19 -6.53 3.94
C SER A 149 -20.87 -5.75 3.97
N PRO A 150 -20.90 -4.44 4.29
CA PRO A 150 -19.70 -3.62 4.39
C PRO A 150 -18.73 -4.12 5.47
N ASP A 151 -17.47 -4.35 5.09
CA ASP A 151 -16.36 -4.66 6.01
C ASP A 151 -15.55 -3.44 6.45
N ARG A 152 -15.69 -2.34 5.68
CA ARG A 152 -15.09 -1.03 5.94
C ARG A 152 -16.08 0.08 5.67
N SER A 153 -15.90 1.20 6.35
CA SER A 153 -16.66 2.42 6.13
C SER A 153 -16.16 3.24 4.93
N HIS A 154 -15.02 2.90 4.34
CA HIS A 154 -14.35 3.71 3.31
C HIS A 154 -14.04 5.15 3.78
N ASN A 155 -13.87 5.33 5.08
CA ASN A 155 -13.48 6.56 5.72
C ASN A 155 -12.70 6.24 7.00
N GLU A 156 -11.43 6.63 7.07
CA GLU A 156 -10.58 6.25 8.21
C GLU A 156 -11.10 6.75 9.57
N ALA A 157 -11.87 7.85 9.62
CA ALA A 157 -12.42 8.32 10.90
C ALA A 157 -13.52 7.36 11.38
N TRP A 158 -14.47 6.99 10.52
CA TRP A 158 -15.49 6.01 10.86
C TRP A 158 -14.90 4.63 11.14
N ASP A 159 -13.93 4.18 10.34
CA ASP A 159 -13.21 2.91 10.62
C ASP A 159 -12.52 2.96 11.98
N SER A 160 -11.81 4.04 12.30
CA SER A 160 -11.12 4.20 13.58
C SER A 160 -12.09 4.20 14.76
N ILE A 161 -13.22 4.89 14.66
CA ILE A 161 -14.21 4.93 15.75
C ILE A 161 -14.92 3.58 15.89
N VAL A 162 -15.29 2.92 14.81
CA VAL A 162 -15.90 1.57 14.87
C VAL A 162 -14.93 0.56 15.48
N ILE A 163 -13.65 0.60 15.11
CA ILE A 163 -12.63 -0.36 15.57
C ILE A 163 -12.23 -0.08 17.02
N THR A 164 -11.94 1.17 17.37
CA THR A 164 -11.27 1.54 18.63
C THR A 164 -12.12 2.39 19.58
N GLY A 165 -13.33 2.76 19.15
CA GLY A 165 -14.20 3.69 19.86
C GLY A 165 -13.68 5.12 19.87
N LEU A 166 -14.40 5.99 20.59
CA LEU A 166 -14.03 7.39 20.70
C LEU A 166 -12.65 7.60 21.33
N LEU A 167 -12.26 6.76 22.30
CA LEU A 167 -10.96 6.91 22.98
C LEU A 167 -9.80 6.63 22.04
N GLY A 168 -9.88 5.53 21.27
CA GLY A 168 -8.85 5.22 20.29
C GLY A 168 -8.83 6.21 19.14
N PHE A 169 -9.99 6.71 18.70
CA PHE A 169 -10.07 7.78 17.71
C PHE A 169 -9.44 9.10 18.19
N ILE A 170 -9.65 9.49 19.46
CA ILE A 170 -8.96 10.64 20.05
C ILE A 170 -7.45 10.41 20.04
N GLY A 171 -6.98 9.22 20.43
CA GLY A 171 -5.57 8.85 20.35
C GLY A 171 -5.01 8.93 18.92
N TYR A 172 -5.80 8.49 17.94
CA TYR A 172 -5.47 8.54 16.52
C TYR A 172 -5.34 9.98 16.01
N ILE A 173 -6.32 10.85 16.29
CA ILE A 173 -6.23 12.27 15.92
C ILE A 173 -5.08 12.97 16.66
N ALA A 174 -4.88 12.66 17.94
CA ALA A 174 -3.78 13.21 18.73
C ALA A 174 -2.41 12.83 18.14
N LEU A 175 -2.25 11.63 17.59
CA LEU A 175 -1.03 11.22 16.87
C LEU A 175 -0.75 12.14 15.68
N PHE A 176 -1.73 12.35 14.78
CA PHE A 176 -1.57 13.22 13.62
C PHE A 176 -1.29 14.67 14.01
N VAL A 177 -2.07 15.22 14.95
CA VAL A 177 -1.87 16.59 15.45
C VAL A 177 -0.49 16.74 16.08
N SER A 178 0.01 15.72 16.78
CA SER A 178 1.36 15.73 17.36
C SER A 178 2.46 15.73 16.29
N ILE A 179 2.30 14.94 15.22
CA ILE A 179 3.22 14.93 14.08
C ILE A 179 3.27 16.32 13.44
N PHE A 180 2.11 16.91 13.17
CA PHE A 180 2.00 18.25 12.60
C PHE A 180 2.62 19.31 13.50
N TYR A 181 2.33 19.25 14.80
CA TYR A 181 2.87 20.16 15.82
C TYR A 181 4.40 20.10 15.85
N TRP A 182 4.98 18.91 15.98
CA TRP A 182 6.43 18.76 16.07
C TRP A 182 7.14 19.13 14.78
N ALA A 183 6.57 18.81 13.61
CA ALA A 183 7.11 19.23 12.33
C ALA A 183 7.16 20.76 12.21
N LEU A 184 6.07 21.46 12.53
CA LEU A 184 6.07 22.93 12.52
C LEU A 184 7.03 23.53 13.55
N ARG A 185 7.18 22.90 14.71
CA ARG A 185 8.14 23.31 15.74
C ARG A 185 9.59 23.16 15.26
N TRP A 186 9.92 22.06 14.59
CA TRP A 186 11.26 21.85 14.02
C TRP A 186 11.56 22.74 12.82
N LEU A 187 10.52 23.24 12.13
CA LEU A 187 10.62 24.23 11.06
C LEU A 187 10.68 25.68 11.58
N GLY A 188 10.64 25.91 12.90
CA GLY A 188 10.64 27.26 13.46
C GLY A 188 9.35 28.03 13.15
N LEU A 189 8.21 27.34 13.07
CA LEU A 189 6.90 27.97 12.90
C LEU A 189 6.09 27.99 14.21
N LEU A 190 6.60 27.37 15.27
CA LEU A 190 6.03 27.35 16.62
C LEU A 190 7.12 27.64 17.66
N HIS A 191 7.18 28.86 18.20
CA HIS A 191 8.25 29.28 19.12
C HIS A 191 7.83 29.33 20.59
N GLY A 192 6.57 29.68 20.87
CA GLY A 192 6.14 29.95 22.24
C GLY A 192 4.66 29.67 22.54
N ARG A 193 4.22 30.08 23.74
CA ARG A 193 2.86 29.83 24.24
C ARG A 193 1.78 30.42 23.34
N ARG A 194 2.01 31.61 22.77
CA ARG A 194 1.07 32.25 21.84
C ARG A 194 0.87 31.39 20.60
N ASP A 195 1.95 30.94 19.98
CA ASP A 195 1.92 30.13 18.76
C ASP A 195 1.24 28.78 19.01
N ASN A 196 1.54 28.15 20.16
CA ASN A 196 0.88 26.92 20.59
C ASN A 196 -0.63 27.10 20.79
N LEU A 197 -1.05 28.20 21.43
CA LEU A 197 -2.47 28.51 21.62
C LEU A 197 -3.17 28.81 20.30
N LEU A 198 -2.53 29.56 19.40
CA LEU A 198 -3.05 29.82 18.06
C LEU A 198 -3.20 28.52 17.29
N PHE A 199 -2.15 27.70 17.21
CA PHE A 199 -2.21 26.41 16.53
C PHE A 199 -3.34 25.52 17.06
N GLY A 200 -3.42 25.35 18.38
CA GLY A 200 -4.50 24.60 19.02
C GLY A 200 -5.88 25.16 18.71
N ALA A 201 -6.05 26.49 18.74
CA ALA A 201 -7.30 27.14 18.40
C ALA A 201 -7.68 26.96 16.93
N PHE A 202 -6.74 27.15 15.99
CA PHE A 202 -6.98 26.95 14.56
C PHE A 202 -7.40 25.51 14.27
N VAL A 203 -6.69 24.52 14.80
CA VAL A 203 -7.01 23.10 14.60
C VAL A 203 -8.36 22.74 15.22
N ALA A 204 -8.61 23.15 16.47
CA ALA A 204 -9.85 22.81 17.17
C ALA A 204 -11.08 23.50 16.56
N LEU A 205 -11.01 24.82 16.33
CA LEU A 205 -12.12 25.59 15.77
C LEU A 205 -12.40 25.19 14.32
N ALA A 206 -11.37 24.92 13.50
CA ALA A 206 -11.58 24.45 12.14
C ALA A 206 -12.12 23.01 12.13
N GLY A 207 -11.67 22.13 13.03
CA GLY A 207 -12.23 20.78 13.21
C GLY A 207 -13.72 20.79 13.55
N ILE A 208 -14.11 21.60 14.53
CA ILE A 208 -15.51 21.80 14.93
C ILE A 208 -16.31 22.45 13.79
N GLY A 209 -15.79 23.55 13.21
CA GLY A 209 -16.43 24.27 12.13
C GLY A 209 -16.63 23.41 10.87
N GLY A 210 -15.63 22.60 10.51
CA GLY A 210 -15.70 21.63 9.42
C GLY A 210 -16.78 20.57 9.67
N SER A 211 -16.84 20.01 10.89
CA SER A 211 -17.89 19.07 11.28
C SER A 211 -19.28 19.68 11.13
N LEU A 212 -19.50 20.88 11.68
CA LEU A 212 -20.78 21.57 11.62
C LEU A 212 -21.17 21.94 10.18
N ALA A 213 -20.22 22.42 9.36
CA ALA A 213 -20.46 22.79 7.98
C ALA A 213 -20.90 21.58 7.13
N PHE A 214 -20.21 20.44 7.26
CA PHE A 214 -20.57 19.22 6.52
C PHE A 214 -21.86 18.58 7.05
N MET A 215 -22.13 18.64 8.35
CA MET A 215 -23.44 18.24 8.90
C MET A 215 -24.57 19.08 8.32
N ALA A 216 -24.38 20.40 8.18
CA ALA A 216 -25.39 21.29 7.62
C ALA A 216 -25.74 20.97 6.15
N THR A 217 -24.82 20.42 5.37
CA THR A 217 -25.09 20.01 3.97
C THR A 217 -25.97 18.77 3.85
N ASP A 218 -26.19 18.05 4.95
CA ASP A 218 -26.82 16.73 4.95
C ASP A 218 -27.85 16.59 6.08
N GLY A 219 -28.63 17.64 6.30
CA GLY A 219 -29.73 17.63 7.28
C GLY A 219 -29.29 17.43 8.74
N TRP A 220 -28.08 17.90 9.10
CA TRP A 220 -27.49 17.80 10.43
C TRP A 220 -27.20 16.38 10.92
N GLN A 221 -26.98 15.44 10.00
CA GLN A 221 -26.71 14.05 10.36
C GLN A 221 -25.26 13.81 10.79
N LEU A 222 -25.09 13.01 11.85
CA LEU A 222 -23.78 12.72 12.43
C LEU A 222 -22.81 12.03 11.46
N ARG A 223 -23.33 11.28 10.48
CA ARG A 223 -22.53 10.56 9.47
C ARG A 223 -21.52 11.44 8.73
N MET A 224 -21.78 12.75 8.64
CA MET A 224 -20.86 13.70 7.99
C MET A 224 -19.69 14.15 8.87
N VAL A 225 -19.71 13.88 10.17
CA VAL A 225 -18.61 14.22 11.10
C VAL A 225 -17.32 13.49 10.73
N GLY A 226 -17.41 12.22 10.28
CA GLY A 226 -16.23 11.45 9.83
C GLY A 226 -15.50 12.07 8.63
N LEU A 227 -16.15 12.96 7.89
CA LEU A 227 -15.52 13.77 6.86
C LEU A 227 -15.17 15.17 7.37
N GLY A 228 -16.13 15.86 8.00
CA GLY A 228 -15.97 17.25 8.41
C GLY A 228 -14.88 17.48 9.46
N LEU A 229 -14.71 16.58 10.43
CA LEU A 229 -13.71 16.73 11.48
C LEU A 229 -12.28 16.63 10.92
N PRO A 230 -11.90 15.57 10.18
CA PRO A 230 -10.55 15.50 9.63
C PRO A 230 -10.22 16.63 8.65
N PHE A 231 -11.17 17.01 7.79
CA PHE A 231 -11.02 18.14 6.88
C PHE A 231 -10.84 19.46 7.60
N GLY A 232 -11.61 19.68 8.67
CA GLY A 232 -11.46 20.83 9.52
C GLY A 232 -10.09 20.89 10.17
N ILE A 233 -9.59 19.78 10.70
CA ILE A 233 -8.26 19.69 11.34
C ILE A 233 -7.14 20.07 10.36
N ILE A 234 -7.14 19.50 9.16
CA ILE A 234 -6.08 19.78 8.17
C ILE A 234 -6.20 21.19 7.59
N ALA A 235 -7.42 21.72 7.43
CA ALA A 235 -7.65 23.11 7.05
C ALA A 235 -7.14 24.08 8.13
N GLY A 236 -7.41 23.79 9.41
CA GLY A 236 -6.88 24.55 10.55
C GLY A 236 -5.36 24.52 10.61
N PHE A 237 -4.75 23.35 10.40
CA PHE A 237 -3.30 23.20 10.30
C PHE A 237 -2.71 24.03 9.14
N GLY A 238 -3.31 23.94 7.94
CA GLY A 238 -2.85 24.69 6.76
C GLY A 238 -3.00 26.20 6.94
N LEU A 239 -4.12 26.65 7.52
CA LEU A 239 -4.40 28.05 7.80
C LEU A 239 -3.45 28.62 8.85
N TYR A 240 -3.21 27.88 9.93
CA TYR A 240 -2.19 28.25 10.91
C TYR A 240 -0.80 28.34 10.28
N THR A 241 -0.42 27.37 9.45
CA THR A 241 0.87 27.36 8.75
C THR A 241 1.04 28.61 7.87
N ALA A 242 -0.01 28.99 7.14
CA ALA A 242 -0.02 30.21 6.34
C ALA A 242 0.11 31.47 7.21
N VAL A 243 -0.58 31.53 8.35
CA VAL A 243 -0.47 32.66 9.31
C VAL A 243 0.92 32.72 9.94
N ALA A 244 1.48 31.59 10.38
CA ALA A 244 2.80 31.49 10.98
C ALA A 244 3.89 31.97 10.00
N ALA A 245 3.75 31.67 8.71
CA ALA A 245 4.64 32.17 7.66
C ALA A 245 4.71 33.70 7.59
N PHE A 246 3.61 34.40 7.88
CA PHE A 246 3.58 35.86 7.96
C PHE A 246 4.04 36.38 9.32
N LEU A 247 3.68 35.72 10.42
CA LEU A 247 4.08 36.13 11.77
C LEU A 247 5.60 36.08 11.97
N HIS A 248 6.24 35.02 11.47
CA HIS A 248 7.69 34.80 11.59
C HIS A 248 8.47 35.29 10.35
N ALA A 249 7.84 36.08 9.49
CA ALA A 249 8.42 36.65 8.28
C ALA A 249 9.69 37.49 8.50
N GLY A 250 9.95 37.97 9.72
CA GLY A 250 11.13 38.75 10.09
C GLY A 250 12.37 37.92 10.43
N GLU A 251 12.23 36.64 10.74
CA GLU A 251 13.33 35.78 11.19
C GLU A 251 14.13 35.22 10.00
N GLN A 252 15.46 35.26 10.02
CA GLN A 252 16.25 34.68 8.93
C GLN A 252 16.49 33.19 9.20
N PRO A 253 16.02 32.27 8.32
CA PRO A 253 16.29 30.85 8.48
C PRO A 253 17.78 30.57 8.31
N ASP A 254 18.32 29.71 9.16
CA ASP A 254 19.68 29.21 9.05
C ASP A 254 19.82 28.38 7.77
N ARG A 255 20.54 28.92 6.78
CA ARG A 255 20.76 28.25 5.49
C ARG A 255 21.50 26.93 5.61
N THR A 256 22.28 26.73 6.67
CA THR A 256 22.99 25.47 6.91
C THR A 256 22.04 24.34 7.29
N ASP A 257 20.89 24.66 7.88
CA ASP A 257 19.83 23.71 8.27
C ASP A 257 18.81 23.47 7.13
N LEU A 258 18.92 24.19 6.01
CA LEU A 258 17.97 24.12 4.90
C LEU A 258 17.78 22.70 4.34
N PRO A 259 18.83 21.86 4.13
CA PRO A 259 18.63 20.48 3.66
C PRO A 259 17.77 19.64 4.61
N ARG A 260 17.99 19.80 5.93
CA ARG A 260 17.17 19.16 6.96
C ARG A 260 15.73 19.66 6.91
N GLN A 261 15.53 20.98 6.79
CA GLN A 261 14.19 21.57 6.68
C GLN A 261 13.45 21.10 5.44
N MET A 262 14.12 20.99 4.28
CA MET A 262 13.51 20.46 3.05
C MET A 262 13.02 19.01 3.20
N LEU A 263 13.79 18.16 3.89
CA LEU A 263 13.36 16.79 4.21
C LEU A 263 12.15 16.76 5.14
N ILE A 264 12.15 17.58 6.19
CA ILE A 264 11.00 17.72 7.10
C ILE A 264 9.75 18.15 6.30
N ILE A 265 9.90 19.12 5.39
CA ILE A 265 8.82 19.62 4.55
C ILE A 265 8.28 18.55 3.60
N ALA A 266 9.17 17.80 2.94
CA ALA A 266 8.78 16.70 2.05
C ALA A 266 8.00 15.60 2.80
N LEU A 267 8.51 15.18 3.97
CA LEU A 267 7.87 14.16 4.79
C LEU A 267 6.53 14.63 5.36
N LEU A 268 6.49 15.87 5.88
CA LEU A 268 5.25 16.47 6.38
C LEU A 268 4.20 16.60 5.28
N ALA A 269 4.60 17.04 4.07
CA ALA A 269 3.70 17.12 2.92
C ALA A 269 3.13 15.75 2.52
N ALA A 270 3.97 14.72 2.51
CA ALA A 270 3.54 13.35 2.23
C ALA A 270 2.58 12.81 3.31
N LEU A 271 2.87 13.06 4.59
CA LEU A 271 2.00 12.65 5.71
C LEU A 271 0.66 13.40 5.71
N ALA A 272 0.66 14.69 5.37
CA ALA A 272 -0.56 15.48 5.21
C ALA A 272 -1.40 15.00 4.01
N ALA A 273 -0.76 14.67 2.89
CA ALA A 273 -1.43 14.09 1.73
C ALA A 273 -2.06 12.73 2.07
N HIS A 274 -1.32 11.88 2.78
CA HIS A 274 -1.81 10.59 3.26
C HIS A 274 -3.01 10.74 4.20
N TYR A 275 -2.93 11.66 5.17
CA TYR A 275 -4.02 11.96 6.09
C TYR A 275 -5.31 12.34 5.35
N LEU A 276 -5.22 13.16 4.29
CA LEU A 276 -6.37 13.52 3.47
C LEU A 276 -6.91 12.35 2.63
N GLU A 277 -6.03 11.56 2.03
CA GLU A 277 -6.39 10.44 1.15
C GLU A 277 -7.23 9.37 1.87
N ILE A 278 -6.83 8.97 3.08
CA ILE A 278 -7.44 7.86 3.83
C ILE A 278 -8.88 8.15 4.28
N HIS A 279 -9.32 9.42 4.28
CA HIS A 279 -10.73 9.76 4.55
C HIS A 279 -11.67 9.56 3.35
N PHE A 280 -11.14 9.23 2.16
CA PHE A 280 -11.92 8.83 0.96
C PHE A 280 -11.58 7.44 0.43
N GLY A 281 -10.62 6.77 1.06
CA GLY A 281 -10.09 5.48 0.67
C GLY A 281 -10.09 4.50 1.83
N ILE A 282 -9.38 3.40 1.65
CA ILE A 282 -9.12 2.41 2.71
C ILE A 282 -7.63 2.43 2.97
N ALA A 283 -7.21 2.62 4.22
CA ALA A 283 -5.82 2.45 4.60
C ALA A 283 -5.46 0.95 4.58
N ILE A 284 -4.52 0.58 3.72
CA ILE A 284 -4.05 -0.80 3.57
C ILE A 284 -2.68 -0.99 4.25
N GLY A 285 -2.25 -2.23 4.43
CA GLY A 285 -0.97 -2.54 5.07
C GLY A 285 0.21 -1.76 4.49
N ALA A 286 0.27 -1.59 3.16
CA ALA A 286 1.33 -0.83 2.50
C ALA A 286 1.33 0.66 2.86
N THR A 287 0.17 1.32 2.85
CA THR A 287 0.07 2.75 3.17
C THR A 287 0.32 3.00 4.65
N ARG A 288 -0.22 2.14 5.54
CA ARG A 288 0.04 2.19 6.99
C ARG A 288 1.53 1.98 7.31
N THR A 289 2.20 1.04 6.65
CA THR A 289 3.64 0.81 6.84
C THR A 289 4.44 2.03 6.39
N THR A 290 4.10 2.60 5.23
CA THR A 290 4.76 3.80 4.70
C THR A 290 4.59 5.00 5.62
N PHE A 291 3.39 5.19 6.19
CA PHE A 291 3.13 6.20 7.22
C PHE A 291 4.08 6.08 8.41
N TRP A 292 4.22 4.88 8.98
CA TRP A 292 5.11 4.68 10.13
C TRP A 292 6.58 4.90 9.80
N VAL A 293 7.03 4.47 8.61
CA VAL A 293 8.39 4.73 8.14
C VAL A 293 8.63 6.23 7.98
N PHE A 294 7.72 6.96 7.33
CA PHE A 294 7.86 8.41 7.13
C PHE A 294 7.83 9.17 8.44
N THR A 295 6.94 8.81 9.37
CA THR A 295 6.90 9.38 10.72
C THR A 295 8.20 9.12 11.48
N ALA A 296 8.75 7.90 11.43
CA ALA A 296 10.01 7.58 12.09
C ALA A 296 11.18 8.39 11.53
N VAL A 297 11.30 8.49 10.20
CA VAL A 297 12.34 9.30 9.55
C VAL A 297 12.18 10.78 9.89
N LEU A 298 10.94 11.30 9.87
CA LEU A 298 10.62 12.67 10.25
C LEU A 298 11.05 12.96 11.70
N MET A 299 10.78 12.04 12.63
CA MET A 299 11.20 12.18 14.03
C MET A 299 12.72 12.16 14.18
N LEU A 300 13.43 11.23 13.54
CA LEU A 300 14.89 11.13 13.63
C LEU A 300 15.58 12.40 13.09
N ILE A 301 15.13 12.91 11.94
CA ILE A 301 15.65 14.15 11.35
C ILE A 301 15.24 15.36 12.19
N GLY A 302 13.98 15.42 12.62
CA GLY A 302 13.41 16.47 13.45
C GLY A 302 14.15 16.65 14.76
N MET A 303 14.39 15.55 15.48
CA MET A 303 15.15 15.49 16.73
C MET A 303 16.67 15.61 16.54
N ARG A 304 17.15 15.79 15.31
CA ARG A 304 18.59 15.85 14.95
C ARG A 304 19.38 14.61 15.38
N GLN A 305 18.71 13.45 15.46
CA GLN A 305 19.36 12.16 15.71
C GLN A 305 19.96 11.54 14.44
N LEU A 306 19.47 11.98 13.27
CA LEU A 306 20.04 11.64 11.98
C LEU A 306 20.65 12.90 11.33
N ALA A 307 21.94 12.86 11.04
CA ALA A 307 22.62 13.95 10.36
C ALA A 307 22.23 13.97 8.88
N VAL A 308 21.62 15.07 8.43
CA VAL A 308 21.43 15.36 7.01
C VAL A 308 22.66 16.15 6.56
N LEU A 309 23.69 15.44 6.11
CA LEU A 309 24.93 16.09 5.65
C LEU A 309 24.68 16.79 4.32
N PRO A 310 24.98 18.10 4.21
CA PRO A 310 25.06 18.76 2.91
C PRO A 310 26.13 18.07 2.05
N ALA A 311 25.84 17.83 0.77
CA ALA A 311 26.77 17.18 -0.16
C ALA A 311 28.15 17.89 -0.20
N GLU A 312 28.17 19.22 -0.02
CA GLU A 312 29.39 20.02 0.06
C GLU A 312 30.26 19.72 1.29
N LEU A 313 29.66 19.44 2.45
CA LEU A 313 30.38 19.11 3.69
C LEU A 313 30.97 17.70 3.66
N SER A 314 30.33 16.77 2.94
CA SER A 314 30.89 15.42 2.74
C SER A 314 32.16 15.46 1.88
N LEU A 315 32.21 16.35 0.88
CA LEU A 315 33.39 16.54 0.02
C LEU A 315 34.58 17.15 0.78
N VAL A 316 34.34 18.08 1.71
CA VAL A 316 35.38 18.72 2.53
C VAL A 316 35.88 17.80 3.65
N ALA A 317 35.00 16.97 4.24
CA ALA A 317 35.39 15.97 5.24
C ALA A 317 36.32 14.89 4.67
N GLU A 318 36.13 14.52 3.40
CA GLU A 318 37.03 13.60 2.68
C GLU A 318 38.41 14.24 2.37
N GLU A 319 38.45 15.56 2.17
CA GLU A 319 39.67 16.32 1.84
C GLU A 319 40.54 16.64 3.08
N THR A 320 39.94 16.64 4.28
CA THR A 320 40.63 16.91 5.55
C THR A 320 41.07 15.64 6.28
N ALA A 321 40.78 14.45 5.73
CA ALA A 321 41.32 13.20 6.25
C ALA A 321 42.86 13.23 6.13
N PRO A 322 43.62 13.13 7.23
CA PRO A 322 45.07 13.26 7.19
C PRO A 322 45.69 12.15 6.34
N GLU A 323 46.49 12.52 5.34
CA GLU A 323 47.34 11.57 4.62
C GLU A 323 48.18 10.78 5.64
N PRO A 324 48.22 9.44 5.55
CA PRO A 324 49.09 8.64 6.41
C PRO A 324 50.54 9.05 6.13
N VAL A 325 51.13 9.79 7.06
CA VAL A 325 52.51 10.25 7.01
C VAL A 325 53.42 9.02 6.91
N ALA A 326 54.05 8.84 5.75
CA ALA A 326 55.04 7.79 5.57
C ALA A 326 56.22 8.04 6.54
N PRO A 327 56.72 7.00 7.23
CA PRO A 327 57.82 7.17 8.16
C PRO A 327 59.06 7.65 7.41
N GLN A 328 59.66 8.75 7.89
CA GLN A 328 60.91 9.26 7.36
C GLN A 328 62.03 8.23 7.59
N PRO A 329 62.81 7.85 6.56
CA PRO A 329 63.91 6.92 6.72
C PRO A 329 65.09 7.64 7.36
N THR A 330 65.40 7.27 8.61
CA THR A 330 66.68 7.59 9.24
C THR A 330 67.71 6.54 8.82
N GLY A 331 68.80 6.96 8.16
CA GLY A 331 69.98 6.11 7.99
C GLY A 331 70.69 6.21 6.64
N LYS A 332 71.90 6.79 6.67
CA LYS A 332 72.87 6.83 5.56
C LYS A 332 73.46 5.43 5.29
N ARG A 333 73.36 4.93 4.05
CA ARG A 333 74.47 4.36 3.23
C ARG A 333 73.94 3.61 1.99
N GLY A 334 74.62 3.81 0.86
CA GLY A 334 74.57 2.91 -0.30
C GLY A 334 74.02 3.52 -1.58
N LYS A 335 74.88 4.17 -2.36
CA LYS A 335 74.64 4.46 -3.79
C LYS A 335 74.62 3.13 -4.54
N GLN A 336 73.47 2.71 -5.04
CA GLN A 336 73.39 1.86 -6.23
C GLN A 336 72.03 2.01 -6.93
N ALA A 337 72.12 2.30 -8.22
CA ALA A 337 71.12 2.15 -9.26
C ALA A 337 69.79 2.94 -9.12
N ALA A 338 69.80 4.08 -9.79
CA ALA A 338 68.62 4.72 -10.34
C ALA A 338 67.79 3.72 -11.18
N ARG A 339 66.69 3.24 -10.61
CA ARG A 339 65.47 2.83 -11.31
C ARG A 339 64.32 2.86 -10.30
N GLN A 340 64.05 4.04 -9.76
CA GLN A 340 62.79 4.29 -9.08
C GLN A 340 61.70 4.23 -10.16
N ALA A 341 61.02 3.08 -10.18
CA ALA A 341 59.74 2.94 -10.82
C ALA A 341 58.88 4.14 -10.42
N GLN A 342 58.54 4.99 -11.41
CA GLN A 342 57.37 5.83 -11.29
C GLN A 342 56.21 4.88 -11.04
N ALA A 343 55.83 4.71 -9.78
CA ALA A 343 54.57 4.08 -9.43
C ALA A 343 53.51 4.84 -10.22
N PRO A 344 52.77 4.19 -11.13
CA PRO A 344 51.75 4.89 -11.87
C PRO A 344 50.82 5.47 -10.82
N ARG A 345 50.63 6.80 -10.84
CA ARG A 345 49.46 7.42 -10.22
C ARG A 345 48.29 6.60 -10.72
N ARG A 346 47.75 5.72 -9.88
CA ARG A 346 46.51 5.00 -10.15
C ARG A 346 45.47 6.11 -10.28
N ARG A 347 45.27 6.60 -11.50
CA ARG A 347 44.00 7.20 -11.88
C ARG A 347 42.99 6.12 -11.51
N ALA A 348 42.22 6.38 -10.46
CA ALA A 348 41.06 5.56 -10.16
C ALA A 348 40.34 5.40 -11.50
N PRO A 349 40.11 4.17 -11.98
CA PRO A 349 39.38 3.99 -13.23
C PRO A 349 38.09 4.78 -13.07
N VAL A 350 37.80 5.68 -14.02
CA VAL A 350 36.48 6.30 -14.12
C VAL A 350 35.56 5.14 -14.42
N SER A 351 35.05 4.54 -13.35
CA SER A 351 34.21 3.36 -13.39
C SER A 351 33.02 3.69 -14.26
N THR A 352 32.70 2.83 -15.22
CA THR A 352 31.43 2.89 -15.95
C THR A 352 30.23 2.81 -14.99
N ALA A 353 30.43 2.28 -13.78
CA ALA A 353 29.44 2.32 -12.69
C ALA A 353 29.22 3.71 -12.08
N ALA A 354 30.06 4.71 -12.36
CA ALA A 354 29.85 6.10 -11.93
C ALA A 354 28.75 6.83 -12.73
N ARG A 355 28.08 6.14 -13.66
CA ARG A 355 26.99 6.70 -14.50
C ARG A 355 25.66 5.96 -14.32
N LEU A 356 25.63 4.90 -13.52
CA LEU A 356 24.41 4.18 -13.18
C LEU A 356 23.93 4.69 -11.82
N PRO A 357 22.70 5.22 -11.70
CA PRO A 357 22.18 5.69 -10.43
C PRO A 357 22.22 4.63 -9.32
N LYS A 358 22.56 5.02 -8.09
CA LYS A 358 22.46 4.12 -6.92
C LYS A 358 21.05 3.57 -6.70
N THR A 359 20.01 4.28 -7.16
CA THR A 359 18.61 3.86 -7.12
C THR A 359 18.28 2.69 -8.06
N VAL A 360 19.19 2.31 -8.98
CA VAL A 360 18.90 1.29 -10.00
C VAL A 360 18.39 -0.03 -9.41
N MET A 361 18.85 -0.43 -8.22
CA MET A 361 18.39 -1.66 -7.56
C MET A 361 16.93 -1.55 -7.14
N THR A 362 16.49 -0.40 -6.62
CA THR A 362 15.08 -0.16 -6.32
C THR A 362 14.25 -0.02 -7.59
N ASP A 363 14.80 0.60 -8.63
CA ASP A 363 14.12 0.81 -9.91
C ASP A 363 13.86 -0.52 -10.64
N VAL A 364 14.83 -1.45 -10.60
CA VAL A 364 14.65 -2.82 -11.08
C VAL A 364 13.57 -3.55 -10.28
N LEU A 365 13.56 -3.45 -8.95
CA LEU A 365 12.54 -4.08 -8.12
C LEU A 365 11.11 -3.62 -8.49
N VAL A 366 10.95 -2.32 -8.78
CA VAL A 366 9.68 -1.76 -9.28
C VAL A 366 9.29 -2.41 -10.61
N PHE A 367 10.24 -2.61 -11.53
CA PHE A 367 9.95 -3.24 -12.82
C PHE A 367 9.68 -4.75 -12.72
N LEU A 368 10.35 -5.47 -11.81
CA LEU A 368 10.00 -6.85 -11.48
C LEU A 368 8.57 -6.93 -10.95
N THR A 369 8.18 -5.97 -10.11
CA THR A 369 6.80 -5.85 -9.60
C THR A 369 5.82 -5.54 -10.73
N PHE A 370 6.15 -4.64 -11.67
CA PHE A 370 5.31 -4.36 -12.83
C PHE A 370 5.10 -5.59 -13.71
N VAL A 371 6.14 -6.38 -13.97
CA VAL A 371 5.98 -7.64 -14.70
C VAL A 371 4.98 -8.54 -13.97
N TYR A 372 5.11 -8.72 -12.66
CA TYR A 372 4.22 -9.59 -11.89
C TYR A 372 2.76 -9.10 -11.91
N ILE A 373 2.52 -7.80 -11.70
CA ILE A 373 1.17 -7.25 -11.57
C ILE A 373 0.46 -7.15 -12.94
N TYR A 374 1.20 -6.86 -14.01
CA TYR A 374 0.59 -6.55 -15.31
C TYR A 374 0.70 -7.67 -16.34
N SER A 375 1.53 -8.70 -16.15
CA SER A 375 1.59 -9.83 -17.09
C SER A 375 0.44 -10.80 -16.81
N THR A 376 -0.52 -10.89 -17.73
CA THR A 376 -1.65 -11.82 -17.63
C THR A 376 -1.81 -12.59 -18.95
N ASN A 377 -2.41 -13.77 -18.89
CA ASN A 377 -2.60 -14.61 -20.08
C ASN A 377 -4.04 -15.12 -20.20
N ALA A 378 -5.00 -14.21 -20.10
CA ALA A 378 -6.43 -14.55 -20.17
C ALA A 378 -6.83 -15.18 -21.52
N THR A 379 -6.09 -14.89 -22.59
CA THR A 379 -6.34 -15.40 -23.95
C THR A 379 -5.68 -16.75 -24.24
N GLY A 380 -4.92 -17.32 -23.28
CA GLY A 380 -4.31 -18.64 -23.43
C GLY A 380 -3.18 -18.71 -24.45
N LEU A 381 -2.42 -17.62 -24.62
CA LEU A 381 -1.27 -17.57 -25.52
C LEU A 381 -0.18 -18.56 -25.07
N THR A 382 0.43 -19.23 -26.04
CA THR A 382 1.48 -20.22 -25.79
C THR A 382 2.89 -19.63 -25.89
N ASN A 383 3.05 -18.51 -26.61
CA ASN A 383 4.34 -17.85 -26.78
C ASN A 383 4.62 -16.87 -25.61
N PRO A 384 5.71 -17.05 -24.84
CA PRO A 384 6.05 -16.18 -23.70
C PRO A 384 6.24 -14.71 -24.05
N GLY A 385 6.80 -14.43 -25.24
CA GLY A 385 6.97 -13.07 -25.74
C GLY A 385 5.62 -12.41 -25.99
N SER A 386 4.70 -13.11 -26.67
CA SER A 386 3.34 -12.63 -26.89
C SER A 386 2.63 -12.33 -25.57
N VAL A 387 2.73 -13.20 -24.57
CA VAL A 387 2.15 -12.96 -23.23
C VAL A 387 2.64 -11.64 -22.64
N LEU A 388 3.96 -11.40 -22.65
CA LEU A 388 4.56 -10.18 -22.09
C LEU A 388 4.15 -8.92 -22.87
N PHE A 389 4.29 -8.94 -24.20
CA PHE A 389 4.06 -7.76 -25.03
C PHE A 389 2.57 -7.41 -25.14
N GLU A 390 1.67 -8.39 -25.28
CA GLU A 390 0.23 -8.11 -25.30
C GLU A 390 -0.26 -7.56 -23.96
N SER A 391 0.29 -8.06 -22.84
CA SER A 391 0.02 -7.51 -21.50
C SER A 391 0.46 -6.06 -21.35
N ALA A 392 1.67 -5.72 -21.77
CA ALA A 392 2.22 -4.38 -21.60
C ALA A 392 1.60 -3.35 -22.56
N PHE A 393 1.29 -3.76 -23.79
CA PHE A 393 0.79 -2.91 -24.86
C PHE A 393 -0.72 -3.02 -25.09
N VAL A 394 -1.46 -3.60 -24.14
CA VAL A 394 -2.93 -3.69 -24.20
C VAL A 394 -3.58 -2.31 -24.37
N ARG A 395 -4.59 -2.23 -25.24
CA ARG A 395 -5.36 -1.02 -25.51
C ARG A 395 -6.84 -1.27 -25.19
N PRO A 396 -7.27 -1.07 -23.94
CA PRO A 396 -8.69 -1.20 -23.61
C PRO A 396 -9.52 -0.19 -24.40
N ASN A 397 -10.66 -0.62 -24.96
CA ASN A 397 -11.61 0.21 -25.70
C ASN A 397 -10.98 1.04 -26.85
N ASN A 398 -10.01 0.46 -27.57
CA ASN A 398 -9.26 1.15 -28.64
C ASN A 398 -8.57 2.46 -28.18
N ALA A 399 -8.13 2.52 -26.92
CA ALA A 399 -7.33 3.65 -26.43
C ALA A 399 -6.15 3.95 -27.37
N LEU A 400 -5.94 5.24 -27.66
CA LEU A 400 -4.86 5.72 -28.55
C LEU A 400 -3.47 5.28 -28.09
N ILE A 401 -3.28 5.21 -26.76
CA ILE A 401 -1.98 4.92 -26.13
C ILE A 401 -2.16 3.80 -25.10
N PRO A 402 -1.31 2.75 -25.08
CA PRO A 402 -1.39 1.68 -24.08
C PRO A 402 -1.08 2.20 -22.65
N PRO A 403 -2.05 2.21 -21.73
CA PRO A 403 -1.89 2.88 -20.44
C PRO A 403 -0.85 2.20 -19.53
N ILE A 404 -0.72 0.87 -19.60
CA ILE A 404 0.26 0.11 -18.82
C ILE A 404 1.68 0.46 -19.28
N PHE A 405 1.96 0.38 -20.59
CA PHE A 405 3.25 0.78 -21.12
C PHE A 405 3.59 2.25 -20.78
N VAL A 406 2.65 3.18 -20.89
CA VAL A 406 2.91 4.58 -20.52
C VAL A 406 3.19 4.73 -19.04
N LEU A 407 2.48 4.01 -18.17
CA LEU A 407 2.77 3.99 -16.74
C LEU A 407 4.21 3.54 -16.49
N MET A 408 4.63 2.42 -17.09
CA MET A 408 6.00 1.91 -16.95
C MET A 408 7.03 2.89 -17.51
N LEU A 409 6.80 3.43 -18.70
CA LEU A 409 7.68 4.42 -19.34
C LEU A 409 7.83 5.69 -18.49
N PHE A 410 6.72 6.21 -17.98
CA PHE A 410 6.71 7.39 -17.12
C PHE A 410 7.45 7.12 -15.81
N THR A 411 7.19 5.98 -15.17
CA THR A 411 7.90 5.57 -13.94
C THR A 411 9.40 5.43 -14.18
N TRP A 412 9.82 4.80 -15.28
CA TRP A 412 11.24 4.71 -15.64
C TRP A 412 11.85 6.08 -15.91
N LEU A 413 11.16 6.96 -16.62
CA LEU A 413 11.65 8.31 -16.92
C LEU A 413 11.86 9.11 -15.63
N VAL A 414 10.89 9.09 -14.72
CA VAL A 414 10.98 9.77 -13.42
C VAL A 414 12.12 9.18 -12.59
N ALA A 415 12.21 7.86 -12.48
CA ALA A 415 13.28 7.18 -11.74
C ALA A 415 14.67 7.50 -12.32
N ALA A 416 14.84 7.40 -13.63
CA ALA A 416 16.10 7.71 -14.30
C ALA A 416 16.50 9.17 -14.12
N VAL A 417 15.56 10.11 -14.27
CA VAL A 417 15.83 11.55 -14.12
C VAL A 417 16.20 11.89 -12.68
N ILE A 418 15.44 11.39 -11.70
CA ILE A 418 15.73 11.65 -10.27
C ILE A 418 17.07 11.02 -9.88
N GLY A 419 17.30 9.75 -10.24
CA GLY A 419 18.54 9.06 -9.91
C GLY A 419 19.77 9.68 -10.57
N LEU A 420 19.68 10.09 -11.85
CA LEU A 420 20.79 10.78 -12.52
C LEU A 420 20.98 12.20 -11.99
N ALA A 421 19.89 12.90 -11.61
CA ALA A 421 20.00 14.21 -10.98
C ALA A 421 20.74 14.11 -9.63
N GLU A 422 20.43 13.10 -8.82
CA GLU A 422 21.15 12.81 -7.58
C GLU A 422 22.64 12.57 -7.82
N GLU A 423 22.99 11.68 -8.75
CA GLU A 423 24.40 11.41 -9.09
C GLU A 423 25.11 12.64 -9.67
N SER A 424 24.38 13.53 -10.37
CA SER A 424 24.95 14.77 -10.90
C SER A 424 25.31 15.76 -9.80
N MET A 425 24.55 15.81 -8.70
CA MET A 425 24.81 16.68 -7.55
C MET A 425 26.06 16.26 -6.77
N GLY A 426 26.47 14.99 -6.86
CA GLY A 426 27.73 14.50 -6.29
C GLY A 426 28.97 14.91 -7.10
N GLN A 427 28.81 15.47 -8.30
CA GLN A 427 29.93 15.84 -9.16
C GLN A 427 30.36 17.29 -8.95
N ARG A 428 31.67 17.53 -8.92
CA ARG A 428 32.27 18.86 -8.75
C ARG A 428 31.92 19.86 -9.87
N ARG A 429 31.51 19.36 -11.04
CA ARG A 429 31.13 20.17 -12.20
C ARG A 429 29.89 19.56 -12.85
N ALA A 430 29.04 20.42 -13.42
CA ALA A 430 27.89 19.98 -14.18
C ALA A 430 28.31 18.97 -15.27
N PRO A 431 27.71 17.77 -15.32
CA PRO A 431 28.08 16.76 -16.30
C PRO A 431 27.74 17.22 -17.72
N ALA A 432 28.59 16.88 -18.70
CA ALA A 432 28.30 17.12 -20.10
C ALA A 432 27.09 16.29 -20.59
N MET A 433 26.43 16.72 -21.67
CA MET A 433 25.26 16.01 -22.24
C MET A 433 25.53 14.52 -22.52
N GLY A 434 26.74 14.15 -22.94
CA GLY A 434 27.11 12.75 -23.15
C GLY A 434 27.03 11.89 -21.88
N TRP A 435 27.26 12.47 -20.69
CA TRP A 435 27.09 11.76 -19.42
C TRP A 435 25.62 11.43 -19.15
N TRP A 436 24.71 12.39 -19.39
CA TRP A 436 23.26 12.18 -19.24
C TRP A 436 22.74 11.09 -20.19
N TRP A 437 23.09 11.14 -21.47
CA TRP A 437 22.65 10.14 -22.44
C TRP A 437 23.23 8.76 -22.17
N THR A 438 24.51 8.67 -21.77
CA THR A 438 25.11 7.37 -21.40
C THR A 438 24.53 6.82 -20.11
N GLY A 439 24.27 7.66 -19.11
CA GLY A 439 23.60 7.27 -17.87
C GLY A 439 22.16 6.80 -18.11
N LEU A 440 21.39 7.53 -18.92
CA LEU A 440 20.03 7.16 -19.31
C LEU A 440 20.02 5.84 -20.08
N GLY A 441 20.94 5.65 -21.03
CA GLY A 441 21.08 4.43 -21.80
C GLY A 441 21.47 3.22 -20.95
N LEU A 442 22.41 3.39 -20.01
CA LEU A 442 22.78 2.33 -19.06
C LEU A 442 21.63 1.99 -18.11
N HIS A 443 20.93 2.99 -17.59
CA HIS A 443 19.76 2.79 -16.74
C HIS A 443 18.63 2.08 -17.50
N ALA A 444 18.36 2.48 -18.75
CA ALA A 444 17.42 1.81 -19.64
C ALA A 444 17.80 0.34 -19.84
N LEU A 445 19.06 0.07 -20.17
CA LEU A 445 19.56 -1.27 -20.43
C LEU A 445 19.35 -2.20 -19.23
N VAL A 446 19.63 -1.72 -18.02
CA VAL A 446 19.48 -2.52 -16.79
C VAL A 446 18.00 -2.73 -16.45
N VAL A 447 17.20 -1.66 -16.40
CA VAL A 447 15.80 -1.73 -15.97
C VAL A 447 14.92 -2.45 -16.98
N TRP A 448 14.98 -2.07 -18.27
CA TRP A 448 14.21 -2.75 -19.32
C TRP A 448 14.79 -4.13 -19.67
N GLY A 449 16.09 -4.34 -19.49
CA GLY A 449 16.70 -5.67 -19.60
C GLY A 449 16.17 -6.61 -18.52
N ALA A 450 16.11 -6.17 -17.26
CA ALA A 450 15.50 -6.93 -16.17
C ALA A 450 14.01 -7.21 -16.43
N TRP A 451 13.27 -6.19 -16.90
CA TRP A 451 11.88 -6.34 -17.31
C TRP A 451 11.70 -7.41 -18.40
N LEU A 452 12.55 -7.40 -19.43
CA LEU A 452 12.47 -8.37 -20.53
C LEU A 452 12.81 -9.78 -20.05
N ILE A 453 13.93 -9.95 -19.33
CA ILE A 453 14.39 -11.25 -18.86
C ILE A 453 13.34 -11.86 -17.92
N TYR A 454 12.94 -11.12 -16.89
CA TYR A 454 11.96 -11.60 -15.93
C TYR A 454 10.57 -11.72 -16.54
N GLY A 455 10.21 -10.82 -17.47
CA GLY A 455 8.98 -10.88 -18.25
C GLY A 455 8.85 -12.13 -19.11
N LEU A 456 9.94 -12.55 -19.78
CA LEU A 456 9.95 -13.80 -20.53
C LEU A 456 9.85 -15.02 -19.60
N ILE A 457 10.54 -15.00 -18.46
CA ILE A 457 10.39 -16.05 -17.44
C ILE A 457 8.92 -16.12 -16.98
N GLN A 458 8.28 -14.98 -16.70
CA GLN A 458 6.88 -14.97 -16.29
C GLN A 458 5.91 -15.36 -17.40
N GLY A 459 6.17 -14.94 -18.63
CA GLY A 459 5.44 -15.38 -19.81
C GLY A 459 5.49 -16.90 -19.97
N THR A 460 6.66 -17.53 -19.73
CA THR A 460 6.74 -19.00 -19.74
C THR A 460 5.90 -19.61 -18.64
N ARG A 461 5.86 -19.04 -17.43
CA ARG A 461 5.06 -19.58 -16.32
C ARG A 461 3.55 -19.44 -16.55
N LEU A 462 3.11 -18.40 -17.26
CA LEU A 462 1.71 -18.11 -17.57
C LEU A 462 1.20 -18.83 -18.83
N ALA A 463 2.09 -19.33 -19.69
CA ALA A 463 1.70 -20.12 -20.85
C ALA A 463 0.98 -21.43 -20.42
N PRO A 464 -0.12 -21.83 -21.09
CA PRO A 464 -0.85 -23.06 -20.75
C PRO A 464 0.07 -24.30 -20.75
N VAL A 465 -0.18 -25.25 -19.85
CA VAL A 465 0.48 -26.56 -19.87
C VAL A 465 -0.36 -27.54 -20.67
N THR A 466 0.26 -28.36 -21.49
CA THR A 466 -0.38 -29.55 -22.08
C THR A 466 -0.15 -30.78 -21.18
N PRO A 467 -1.16 -31.65 -21.01
CA PRO A 467 -0.98 -32.89 -20.27
C PRO A 467 0.01 -33.81 -21.01
N THR A 468 0.91 -34.46 -20.27
CA THR A 468 1.80 -35.47 -20.84
C THR A 468 0.99 -36.74 -21.13
N PRO A 469 1.23 -37.48 -22.23
CA PRO A 469 0.53 -38.72 -22.50
C PRO A 469 0.59 -39.69 -21.30
N GLY A 470 -0.56 -40.19 -20.85
CA GLY A 470 -0.67 -41.11 -19.71
C GLY A 470 -0.82 -40.45 -18.33
N MET A 471 -0.82 -39.10 -18.25
CA MET A 471 -1.04 -38.37 -16.99
C MET A 471 -2.50 -38.49 -16.54
N LEU A 472 -2.72 -38.82 -15.26
CA LEU A 472 -4.06 -38.85 -14.68
C LEU A 472 -4.64 -37.43 -14.56
N ASN A 473 -5.97 -37.29 -14.61
CA ASN A 473 -6.64 -36.00 -14.49
C ASN A 473 -6.29 -35.29 -13.17
N GLN A 474 -6.16 -36.05 -12.08
CA GLN A 474 -5.80 -35.51 -10.76
C GLN A 474 -4.36 -34.97 -10.74
N ASP A 475 -3.41 -35.67 -11.37
CA ASP A 475 -2.02 -35.22 -11.48
C ASP A 475 -1.90 -33.97 -12.35
N PHE A 476 -2.68 -33.90 -13.43
CA PHE A 476 -2.73 -32.71 -14.27
C PHE A 476 -3.31 -31.51 -13.53
N LEU A 477 -4.37 -31.71 -12.74
CA LEU A 477 -4.93 -30.66 -11.89
C LEU A 477 -3.92 -30.20 -10.81
N ASN A 478 -3.22 -31.13 -10.16
CA ASN A 478 -2.16 -30.81 -9.20
C ASN A 478 -1.11 -29.91 -9.85
N LEU A 479 -0.64 -30.29 -11.04
CA LEU A 479 0.37 -29.55 -11.78
C LEU A 479 -0.12 -28.14 -12.17
N GLN A 480 -1.38 -27.98 -12.57
CA GLN A 480 -1.96 -26.67 -12.86
C GLN A 480 -2.01 -25.79 -11.60
N LEU A 481 -2.54 -26.32 -10.49
CA LEU A 481 -2.65 -25.56 -9.24
C LEU A 481 -1.29 -25.19 -8.66
N ASP A 482 -0.31 -26.09 -8.72
CA ASP A 482 1.06 -25.80 -8.31
C ASP A 482 1.71 -24.73 -9.18
N ARG A 483 1.38 -24.67 -10.47
CA ARG A 483 1.87 -23.62 -11.36
C ARG A 483 1.25 -22.26 -11.04
N VAL A 484 -0.07 -22.22 -10.85
CA VAL A 484 -0.82 -20.99 -10.55
C VAL A 484 -0.47 -20.49 -9.14
N GLY A 485 -0.59 -21.33 -8.10
CA GLY A 485 -0.20 -20.97 -6.74
C GLY A 485 1.31 -20.73 -6.61
N GLY A 486 2.12 -21.49 -7.34
CA GLY A 486 3.57 -21.29 -7.41
C GLY A 486 4.00 -20.02 -8.12
N HIS A 487 3.13 -19.39 -8.93
CA HIS A 487 3.42 -18.11 -9.60
C HIS A 487 3.65 -16.99 -8.57
N PHE A 488 2.75 -16.87 -7.59
CA PHE A 488 2.93 -15.93 -6.47
C PHE A 488 4.18 -16.26 -5.66
N GLY A 489 4.36 -17.52 -5.26
CA GLY A 489 5.54 -17.94 -4.50
C GLY A 489 6.85 -17.63 -5.21
N PHE A 490 6.92 -17.86 -6.53
CA PHE A 490 8.09 -17.53 -7.34
C PHE A 490 8.40 -16.04 -7.34
N TYR A 491 7.40 -15.18 -7.57
CA TYR A 491 7.56 -13.73 -7.48
C TYR A 491 8.08 -13.31 -6.10
N THR A 492 7.47 -13.82 -5.02
CA THR A 492 7.86 -13.49 -3.64
C THR A 492 9.32 -13.84 -3.36
N PHE A 493 9.82 -15.00 -3.84
CA PHE A 493 11.22 -15.37 -3.67
C PHE A 493 12.18 -14.62 -4.60
N VAL A 494 11.72 -14.19 -5.78
CA VAL A 494 12.48 -13.27 -6.63
C VAL A 494 12.66 -11.93 -5.93
N VAL A 495 11.60 -11.38 -5.32
CA VAL A 495 11.67 -10.14 -4.53
C VAL A 495 12.58 -10.30 -3.31
N ALA A 496 12.40 -11.36 -2.52
CA ALA A 496 13.24 -11.61 -1.35
C ALA A 496 14.72 -11.79 -1.74
N GLY A 497 14.99 -12.57 -2.79
CA GLY A 497 16.33 -12.75 -3.34
C GLY A 497 16.93 -11.43 -3.84
N TRP A 498 16.13 -10.60 -4.53
CA TRP A 498 16.57 -9.30 -5.01
C TRP A 498 16.91 -8.35 -3.86
N ILE A 499 16.10 -8.33 -2.79
CA ILE A 499 16.38 -7.55 -1.58
C ILE A 499 17.69 -8.00 -0.93
N LEU A 500 17.95 -9.31 -0.84
CA LEU A 500 19.20 -9.84 -0.30
C LEU A 500 20.41 -9.46 -1.17
N VAL A 501 20.28 -9.54 -2.50
CA VAL A 501 21.31 -9.11 -3.45
C VAL A 501 21.57 -7.61 -3.30
N ALA A 502 20.53 -6.77 -3.32
CA ALA A 502 20.66 -5.33 -3.16
C ALA A 502 21.30 -4.95 -1.82
N ALA A 503 20.85 -5.57 -0.72
CA ALA A 503 21.43 -5.37 0.61
C ALA A 503 22.92 -5.76 0.64
N THR A 504 23.29 -6.86 -0.01
CA THR A 504 24.69 -7.29 -0.13
C THR A 504 25.50 -6.28 -0.93
N VAL A 505 24.99 -5.82 -2.07
CA VAL A 505 25.66 -4.82 -2.93
C VAL A 505 25.88 -3.50 -2.17
N PHE A 506 24.89 -3.03 -1.43
CA PHE A 506 24.99 -1.79 -0.65
C PHE A 506 25.88 -1.94 0.60
N ALA A 507 25.90 -3.11 1.24
CA ALA A 507 26.78 -3.38 2.37
C ALA A 507 28.23 -3.68 1.95
N TRP A 508 28.46 -4.10 0.70
CA TRP A 508 29.76 -4.57 0.22
C TRP A 508 30.94 -3.62 0.47
N PRO A 509 30.82 -2.28 0.24
CA PRO A 509 31.92 -1.36 0.53
C PRO A 509 32.29 -1.36 2.01
N ALA A 510 31.30 -1.30 2.90
CA ALA A 510 31.51 -1.32 4.35
C ALA A 510 32.09 -2.65 4.84
N LEU A 511 31.73 -3.78 4.21
CA LEU A 511 32.29 -5.10 4.51
C LEU A 511 33.77 -5.22 4.08
N ARG A 512 34.21 -4.44 3.09
CA ARG A 512 35.59 -4.46 2.59
C ARG A 512 36.53 -3.58 3.43
N ASP A 513 35.99 -2.60 4.14
CA ASP A 513 36.78 -1.74 4.99
C ASP A 513 37.35 -2.50 6.20
N ARG A 514 38.68 -2.55 6.28
CA ARG A 514 39.44 -3.22 7.36
C ARG A 514 39.35 -2.49 8.72
N ALA A 515 38.53 -1.44 8.81
CA ALA A 515 38.33 -0.65 10.02
C ALA A 515 37.34 -1.32 11.01
N LEU A 516 36.59 -2.32 10.59
CA LEU A 516 35.76 -3.12 11.49
C LEU A 516 36.66 -3.98 12.39
N PRO A 517 36.53 -3.90 13.73
CA PRO A 517 37.41 -4.60 14.66
C PRO A 517 37.49 -6.10 14.35
N ALA A 518 38.73 -6.59 14.36
CA ALA A 518 39.22 -7.84 13.81
C ALA A 518 38.35 -9.08 14.10
N ALA A 519 38.21 -9.91 13.06
CA ALA A 519 37.85 -11.33 13.06
C ALA A 519 37.21 -11.87 14.36
N GLY A 520 35.87 -11.87 14.38
CA GLY A 520 35.05 -12.38 15.49
C GLY A 520 33.65 -11.78 15.43
N ARG A 521 33.58 -10.44 15.43
CA ARG A 521 32.31 -9.72 15.23
C ARG A 521 31.75 -9.86 13.81
N VAL A 522 32.62 -9.98 12.80
CA VAL A 522 32.20 -10.18 11.39
C VAL A 522 31.55 -11.55 11.18
N TRP A 523 32.12 -12.62 11.74
CA TRP A 523 31.53 -13.96 11.64
C TRP A 523 30.22 -14.07 12.43
N VAL A 524 30.14 -13.43 13.60
CA VAL A 524 28.89 -13.34 14.35
C VAL A 524 27.85 -12.54 13.57
N ALA A 525 28.21 -11.37 13.00
CA ALA A 525 27.29 -10.57 12.20
C ALA A 525 26.83 -11.31 10.92
N ALA A 526 27.74 -12.03 10.25
CA ALA A 526 27.41 -12.85 9.10
C ALA A 526 26.50 -14.02 9.48
N ALA A 527 26.80 -14.73 10.58
CA ALA A 527 25.97 -15.82 11.09
C ALA A 527 24.57 -15.31 11.49
N THR A 528 24.48 -14.18 12.18
CA THR A 528 23.20 -13.53 12.52
C THR A 528 22.44 -13.10 11.26
N GLY A 529 23.14 -12.55 10.26
CA GLY A 529 22.53 -12.17 8.98
C GLY A 529 21.97 -13.38 8.23
N VAL A 530 22.71 -14.49 8.18
CA VAL A 530 22.25 -15.75 7.58
C VAL A 530 21.07 -16.32 8.36
N ALA A 531 21.15 -16.36 9.70
CA ALA A 531 20.06 -16.84 10.54
C ALA A 531 18.78 -16.00 10.37
N ALA A 532 18.92 -14.67 10.30
CA ALA A 532 17.82 -13.75 10.04
C ALA A 532 17.22 -13.96 8.63
N ALA A 533 18.05 -14.18 7.60
CA ALA A 533 17.59 -14.48 6.26
C ALA A 533 16.84 -15.82 6.19
N VAL A 534 17.35 -16.86 6.85
CA VAL A 534 16.68 -18.17 6.94
C VAL A 534 15.34 -18.04 7.66
N LEU A 535 15.31 -17.34 8.79
CA LEU A 535 14.07 -17.09 9.53
C LEU A 535 13.06 -16.29 8.69
N ALA A 536 13.52 -15.25 7.99
CA ALA A 536 12.67 -14.45 7.11
C ALA A 536 12.09 -15.29 5.97
N ILE A 537 12.90 -16.10 5.29
CA ILE A 537 12.46 -17.02 4.24
C ILE A 537 11.42 -18.02 4.78
N PHE A 538 11.68 -18.60 5.96
CA PHE A 538 10.77 -19.53 6.63
C PHE A 538 9.42 -18.86 6.96
N LEU A 539 9.43 -17.65 7.52
CA LEU A 539 8.22 -16.90 7.85
C LEU A 539 7.45 -16.48 6.59
N ILE A 540 8.15 -15.97 5.57
CA ILE A 540 7.55 -15.63 4.27
C ILE A 540 6.86 -16.86 3.68
N TYR A 541 7.51 -18.01 3.70
CA TYR A 541 6.92 -19.24 3.15
C TYR A 541 5.68 -19.69 3.92
N THR A 542 5.78 -19.80 5.26
CA THR A 542 4.75 -20.41 6.10
C THR A 542 3.56 -19.49 6.37
N VAL A 543 3.82 -18.20 6.56
CA VAL A 543 2.80 -17.20 6.94
C VAL A 543 2.20 -16.51 5.72
N ASN A 544 2.99 -16.27 4.66
CA ASN A 544 2.53 -15.51 3.50
C ASN A 544 2.26 -16.40 2.27
N VAL A 545 3.27 -17.10 1.75
CA VAL A 545 3.14 -17.86 0.48
C VAL A 545 2.09 -18.96 0.59
N ASN A 546 2.12 -19.77 1.66
CA ASN A 546 1.14 -20.86 1.81
C ASN A 546 -0.29 -20.34 2.04
N LEU A 547 -0.44 -19.20 2.72
CA LEU A 547 -1.73 -18.57 2.91
C LEU A 547 -2.31 -18.11 1.57
N VAL A 548 -1.54 -17.34 0.79
CA VAL A 548 -1.99 -16.83 -0.51
C VAL A 548 -2.20 -17.96 -1.53
N LYS A 549 -1.41 -19.04 -1.47
CA LYS A 549 -1.64 -20.23 -2.30
C LYS A 549 -3.00 -20.88 -2.03
N ALA A 550 -3.37 -21.02 -0.75
CA ALA A 550 -4.69 -21.55 -0.38
C ALA A 550 -5.81 -20.66 -0.94
N ASP A 551 -5.64 -19.34 -0.83
CA ASP A 551 -6.61 -18.37 -1.38
C ASP A 551 -6.71 -18.44 -2.90
N ILE A 552 -5.58 -18.58 -3.61
CA ILE A 552 -5.57 -18.80 -5.06
C ILE A 552 -6.38 -20.05 -5.43
N VAL A 553 -6.17 -21.17 -4.73
CA VAL A 553 -6.91 -22.42 -4.98
C VAL A 553 -8.41 -22.22 -4.74
N TYR A 554 -8.77 -21.54 -3.64
CA TYR A 554 -10.15 -21.17 -3.36
C TYR A 554 -10.76 -20.31 -4.48
N LYS A 555 -10.06 -19.27 -4.95
CA LYS A 555 -10.51 -18.41 -6.06
C LYS A 555 -10.67 -19.16 -7.38
N GLN A 556 -9.83 -20.15 -7.66
CA GLN A 556 -10.03 -21.05 -8.79
C GLN A 556 -11.33 -21.87 -8.63
N GLY A 557 -11.63 -22.33 -7.41
CA GLY A 557 -12.92 -22.95 -7.08
C GLY A 557 -14.12 -22.04 -7.38
N GLN A 558 -14.03 -20.76 -7.01
CA GLN A 558 -15.08 -19.77 -7.29
C GLN A 558 -15.33 -19.58 -8.80
N GLN A 559 -14.29 -19.72 -9.63
CA GLN A 559 -14.46 -19.65 -11.08
C GLN A 559 -15.30 -20.82 -11.60
N PHE A 560 -15.06 -22.05 -11.13
CA PHE A 560 -15.89 -23.21 -11.49
C PHE A 560 -17.31 -23.12 -10.91
N ASP A 561 -17.46 -22.58 -9.69
CA ASP A 561 -18.74 -22.32 -9.04
C ASP A 561 -19.60 -21.39 -9.91
N SER A 562 -19.00 -20.31 -10.43
CA SER A 562 -19.69 -19.38 -11.35
C SER A 562 -20.13 -20.00 -12.68
N GLN A 563 -19.54 -21.14 -13.06
CA GLN A 563 -19.88 -21.90 -14.27
C GLN A 563 -20.87 -23.04 -14.00
N GLY A 564 -21.28 -23.25 -12.74
CA GLY A 564 -22.12 -24.36 -12.33
C GLY A 564 -21.39 -25.71 -12.27
N ASN A 565 -20.05 -25.72 -12.31
CA ASN A 565 -19.25 -26.95 -12.17
C ASN A 565 -18.92 -27.21 -10.70
N TRP A 566 -19.93 -27.68 -9.96
CA TRP A 566 -19.83 -27.86 -8.50
C TRP A 566 -18.81 -28.92 -8.09
N LEU A 567 -18.65 -29.99 -8.88
CA LEU A 567 -17.70 -31.07 -8.59
C LEU A 567 -16.26 -30.55 -8.51
N SER A 568 -15.85 -29.76 -9.51
CA SER A 568 -14.53 -29.12 -9.51
C SER A 568 -14.39 -28.11 -8.36
N SER A 569 -15.45 -27.34 -8.07
CA SER A 569 -15.43 -26.38 -6.97
C SER A 569 -15.25 -27.06 -5.61
N VAL A 570 -15.98 -28.14 -5.34
CA VAL A 570 -15.85 -28.95 -4.13
C VAL A 570 -14.41 -29.43 -3.96
N GLU A 571 -13.79 -29.98 -5.00
CA GLU A 571 -12.41 -30.44 -4.94
C GLU A 571 -11.41 -29.31 -4.62
N LEU A 572 -11.59 -28.14 -5.22
CA LEU A 572 -10.70 -26.99 -5.00
C LEU A 572 -10.89 -26.39 -3.60
N TYR A 573 -12.12 -26.24 -3.12
CA TYR A 573 -12.38 -25.76 -1.76
C TYR A 573 -11.85 -26.73 -0.70
N LYS A 574 -11.96 -28.05 -0.91
CA LYS A 574 -11.34 -29.07 -0.04
C LYS A 574 -9.82 -28.91 0.04
N ARG A 575 -9.15 -28.65 -1.09
CA ARG A 575 -7.69 -28.43 -1.12
C ARG A 575 -7.27 -27.14 -0.41
N ALA A 576 -8.05 -26.08 -0.56
CA ALA A 576 -7.83 -24.84 0.18
C ALA A 576 -7.93 -25.09 1.70
N LEU A 577 -8.96 -25.81 2.15
CA LEU A 577 -9.16 -26.21 3.55
C LEU A 577 -8.11 -27.18 4.08
N ALA A 578 -7.57 -28.08 3.25
CA ALA A 578 -6.46 -28.94 3.64
C ALA A 578 -5.21 -28.12 4.04
N THR A 579 -5.04 -26.92 3.48
CA THR A 579 -3.96 -25.99 3.84
C THR A 579 -4.34 -25.09 5.02
N ARG A 580 -5.61 -24.68 5.11
CA ARG A 580 -6.14 -23.80 6.16
C ARG A 580 -7.47 -24.33 6.68
N GLN A 581 -7.38 -25.23 7.66
CA GLN A 581 -8.54 -25.91 8.24
C GLN A 581 -9.45 -25.01 9.07
N THR A 582 -9.05 -23.78 9.38
CA THR A 582 -9.81 -22.83 10.21
C THR A 582 -10.34 -21.64 9.41
N GLU A 583 -10.31 -21.70 8.08
CA GLU A 583 -10.81 -20.61 7.23
C GLU A 583 -12.30 -20.81 6.96
N ASP A 584 -13.13 -20.06 7.67
CA ASP A 584 -14.60 -20.21 7.64
C ASP A 584 -15.19 -19.90 6.27
N HIS A 585 -14.61 -18.96 5.52
CA HIS A 585 -15.01 -18.66 4.15
C HIS A 585 -14.83 -19.85 3.21
N TYR A 586 -13.75 -20.63 3.34
CA TYR A 586 -13.56 -21.81 2.50
C TYR A 586 -14.58 -22.90 2.85
N MET A 587 -14.94 -23.04 4.14
CA MET A 587 -15.99 -23.94 4.59
C MET A 587 -17.35 -23.54 4.03
N LEU A 588 -17.71 -22.26 4.12
CA LEU A 588 -18.97 -21.72 3.60
C LEU A 588 -19.16 -22.06 2.12
N PHE A 589 -18.15 -21.82 1.30
CA PHE A 589 -18.22 -22.09 -0.14
C PHE A 589 -18.17 -23.59 -0.46
N LEU A 590 -17.45 -24.40 0.33
CA LEU A 590 -17.51 -25.86 0.23
C LEU A 590 -18.93 -26.38 0.53
N GLY A 591 -19.52 -25.95 1.65
CA GLY A 591 -20.88 -26.31 2.03
C GLY A 591 -21.89 -25.92 0.96
N ARG A 592 -21.82 -24.68 0.47
CA ARG A 592 -22.66 -24.21 -0.64
C ARG A 592 -22.48 -25.05 -1.91
N ALA A 593 -21.26 -25.36 -2.32
CA ALA A 593 -21.02 -26.17 -3.52
C ALA A 593 -21.56 -27.60 -3.38
N LEU A 594 -21.47 -28.19 -2.18
CA LEU A 594 -22.09 -29.48 -1.86
C LEU A 594 -23.63 -29.41 -1.92
N LEU A 595 -24.24 -28.34 -1.40
CA LEU A 595 -25.70 -28.10 -1.52
C LEU A 595 -26.14 -28.01 -2.98
N GLU A 596 -25.42 -27.24 -3.81
CA GLU A 596 -25.75 -27.11 -5.24
C GLU A 596 -25.53 -28.43 -6.01
N GLN A 597 -24.49 -29.20 -5.66
CA GLN A 597 -24.28 -30.54 -6.20
C GLN A 597 -25.42 -31.49 -5.80
N ALA A 598 -25.93 -31.40 -4.56
CA ALA A 598 -27.04 -32.24 -4.08
C ALA A 598 -28.35 -32.00 -4.87
N LYS A 599 -28.58 -30.77 -5.34
CA LYS A 599 -29.74 -30.44 -6.20
C LYS A 599 -29.69 -31.17 -7.55
N GLN A 600 -28.48 -31.46 -8.04
CA GLN A 600 -28.25 -32.13 -9.32
C GLN A 600 -28.07 -33.66 -9.16
N ALA A 601 -27.83 -34.14 -7.95
CA ALA A 601 -27.58 -35.54 -7.65
C ALA A 601 -28.87 -36.40 -7.65
N PRO A 602 -28.77 -37.70 -7.99
CA PRO A 602 -29.86 -38.65 -7.81
C PRO A 602 -30.19 -38.82 -6.33
N VAL A 603 -31.41 -39.27 -6.02
CA VAL A 603 -31.86 -39.50 -4.63
C VAL A 603 -30.98 -40.56 -3.95
N GLN A 604 -30.69 -41.65 -4.64
CA GLN A 604 -29.80 -42.71 -4.16
C GLN A 604 -28.48 -42.66 -4.92
N GLY A 605 -27.38 -42.63 -4.17
CA GLY A 605 -26.03 -42.73 -4.70
C GLY A 605 -25.57 -44.18 -4.88
N THR A 606 -24.44 -44.35 -5.54
CA THR A 606 -23.73 -45.64 -5.62
C THR A 606 -22.75 -45.86 -4.47
N THR A 607 -22.46 -44.79 -3.71
CA THR A 607 -21.64 -44.80 -2.50
C THR A 607 -22.39 -44.07 -1.39
N THR A 608 -22.24 -44.54 -0.15
CA THR A 608 -22.87 -43.96 1.03
C THR A 608 -21.82 -43.47 2.03
N LEU A 609 -22.10 -42.36 2.70
CA LEU A 609 -21.21 -41.85 3.75
C LEU A 609 -21.48 -42.51 5.11
N PRO A 610 -20.47 -42.57 6.01
CA PRO A 610 -20.67 -43.01 7.40
C PRO A 610 -21.82 -42.29 8.09
N ALA A 611 -22.43 -42.92 9.10
CA ALA A 611 -23.56 -42.34 9.83
C ALA A 611 -23.17 -41.03 10.54
N THR A 612 -21.97 -40.99 11.13
CA THR A 612 -21.37 -39.80 11.74
C THR A 612 -20.27 -39.27 10.84
N LEU A 613 -20.38 -38.00 10.44
CA LEU A 613 -19.40 -37.30 9.61
C LEU A 613 -18.72 -36.21 10.43
N ASN A 614 -17.42 -36.04 10.24
CA ASN A 614 -16.68 -34.86 10.65
C ASN A 614 -16.07 -34.15 9.42
N LEU A 615 -15.56 -32.94 9.59
CA LEU A 615 -14.94 -32.19 8.49
C LEU A 615 -13.78 -32.94 7.83
N GLY A 616 -12.96 -33.66 8.61
CA GLY A 616 -11.88 -34.49 8.08
C GLY A 616 -12.36 -35.55 7.09
N ASP A 617 -13.50 -36.18 7.37
CA ASP A 617 -14.12 -37.17 6.48
C ASP A 617 -14.56 -36.53 5.15
N VAL A 618 -15.18 -35.33 5.22
CA VAL A 618 -15.61 -34.59 4.02
C VAL A 618 -14.40 -34.12 3.20
N LEU A 619 -13.33 -33.67 3.87
CA LEU A 619 -12.08 -33.26 3.21
C LEU A 619 -11.35 -34.44 2.54
N ALA A 620 -11.56 -35.67 3.00
CA ALA A 620 -10.99 -36.89 2.43
C ALA A 620 -11.72 -37.40 1.18
N LEU A 621 -12.92 -36.93 0.87
CA LEU A 621 -13.71 -37.41 -0.28
C LEU A 621 -13.01 -37.14 -1.62
N THR A 622 -12.94 -38.09 -2.53
CA THR A 622 -12.42 -37.84 -3.88
C THR A 622 -13.50 -37.26 -4.80
N PRO A 623 -13.14 -36.59 -5.92
CA PRO A 623 -14.12 -36.17 -6.92
C PRO A 623 -15.02 -37.31 -7.38
N ASP A 624 -14.47 -38.51 -7.61
CA ASP A 624 -15.26 -39.67 -8.01
C ASP A 624 -16.24 -40.10 -6.91
N THR A 625 -15.83 -40.03 -5.64
CA THR A 625 -16.71 -40.31 -4.52
C THR A 625 -17.85 -39.31 -4.46
N VAL A 626 -17.55 -38.00 -4.53
CA VAL A 626 -18.56 -36.93 -4.51
C VAL A 626 -19.55 -37.06 -5.66
N ALA A 627 -19.08 -37.43 -6.85
CA ALA A 627 -19.94 -37.69 -8.02
C ALA A 627 -20.84 -38.93 -7.85
N ALA A 628 -20.40 -39.90 -7.04
CA ALA A 628 -21.12 -41.14 -6.74
C ALA A 628 -22.12 -41.02 -5.58
N LEU A 629 -22.08 -39.95 -4.79
CA LEU A 629 -22.98 -39.74 -3.64
C LEU A 629 -24.41 -39.41 -4.08
N GLY A 630 -25.36 -39.84 -3.26
CA GLY A 630 -26.76 -39.45 -3.39
C GLY A 630 -27.04 -38.09 -2.78
N ARG A 631 -28.23 -37.56 -3.04
CA ARG A 631 -28.68 -36.27 -2.49
C ARG A 631 -28.54 -36.19 -0.97
N ASP A 632 -29.00 -37.20 -0.24
CA ASP A 632 -29.00 -37.17 1.23
C ASP A 632 -27.57 -37.18 1.81
N ASP A 633 -26.65 -37.93 1.21
CA ASP A 633 -25.24 -37.96 1.61
C ASP A 633 -24.55 -36.61 1.37
N LEU A 634 -24.83 -35.97 0.23
CA LEU A 634 -24.29 -34.64 -0.08
C LEU A 634 -24.84 -33.56 0.85
N LEU A 635 -26.13 -33.63 1.22
CA LEU A 635 -26.73 -32.73 2.20
C LEU A 635 -26.10 -32.92 3.59
N ARG A 636 -25.89 -34.17 4.03
CA ARG A 636 -25.19 -34.46 5.30
C ARG A 636 -23.75 -33.95 5.30
N ALA A 637 -23.03 -34.08 4.17
CA ALA A 637 -21.69 -33.54 4.02
C ALA A 637 -21.69 -32.01 4.07
N ALA A 638 -22.65 -31.36 3.39
CA ALA A 638 -22.81 -29.90 3.42
C ALA A 638 -23.12 -29.39 4.83
N GLU A 639 -24.07 -30.01 5.52
CA GLU A 639 -24.45 -29.70 6.90
C GLU A 639 -23.23 -29.81 7.84
N THR A 640 -22.46 -30.89 7.73
CA THR A 640 -21.25 -31.10 8.54
C THR A 640 -20.26 -29.95 8.37
N VAL A 641 -20.01 -29.52 7.12
CA VAL A 641 -19.08 -28.42 6.83
C VAL A 641 -19.63 -27.08 7.33
N LEU A 642 -20.91 -26.80 7.16
CA LEU A 642 -21.54 -25.55 7.58
C LEU A 642 -21.64 -25.42 9.11
N LEU A 643 -21.88 -26.53 9.82
CA LEU A 643 -21.81 -26.57 11.28
C LEU A 643 -20.38 -26.27 11.78
N ASP A 644 -19.36 -26.81 11.11
CA ASP A 644 -17.97 -26.49 11.46
C ASP A 644 -17.60 -25.03 11.11
N ALA A 645 -18.13 -24.48 10.01
CA ALA A 645 -17.99 -23.07 9.66
C ALA A 645 -18.57 -22.16 10.75
N GLN A 646 -19.79 -22.47 11.20
CA GLN A 646 -20.45 -21.77 12.31
C GLN A 646 -19.67 -21.93 13.62
N ARG A 647 -19.09 -23.09 13.90
CA ARG A 647 -18.24 -23.28 15.09
C ARG A 647 -16.98 -22.41 15.05
N VAL A 648 -16.36 -22.28 13.88
CA VAL A 648 -15.13 -21.47 13.69
C VAL A 648 -15.43 -19.99 13.80
N ASN A 649 -16.52 -19.53 13.19
CA ASN A 649 -16.92 -18.12 13.20
C ASN A 649 -18.42 -17.99 13.46
N PRO A 650 -18.86 -18.09 14.73
CA PRO A 650 -20.28 -18.13 15.07
C PRO A 650 -21.01 -16.87 14.65
N LEU A 651 -20.33 -15.72 14.67
CA LEU A 651 -20.95 -14.44 14.40
C LEU A 651 -21.16 -14.13 12.91
N ASN A 652 -20.63 -14.97 12.03
CA ASN A 652 -20.89 -14.86 10.61
C ASN A 652 -22.32 -15.32 10.29
N THR A 653 -23.18 -14.37 9.94
CA THR A 653 -24.58 -14.65 9.61
C THR A 653 -24.75 -15.51 8.36
N ASP A 654 -23.77 -15.53 7.46
CA ASP A 654 -23.84 -16.32 6.23
C ASP A 654 -23.82 -17.82 6.51
N HIS A 655 -23.13 -18.26 7.57
CA HIS A 655 -23.09 -19.67 7.96
C HIS A 655 -24.48 -20.16 8.37
N THR A 656 -25.16 -19.42 9.25
CA THR A 656 -26.53 -19.74 9.69
C THR A 656 -27.52 -19.67 8.52
N ALA A 657 -27.37 -18.70 7.62
CA ALA A 657 -28.24 -18.56 6.46
C ALA A 657 -28.08 -19.71 5.46
N ASN A 658 -26.86 -20.24 5.27
CA ASN A 658 -26.63 -21.40 4.41
C ASN A 658 -26.99 -22.72 5.08
N LEU A 659 -26.86 -22.83 6.41
CA LEU A 659 -27.30 -24.01 7.16
C LEU A 659 -28.84 -24.17 7.13
N ALA A 660 -29.58 -23.06 7.09
CA ALA A 660 -31.04 -23.07 6.99
C ALA A 660 -31.58 -23.39 5.59
N ARG A 661 -30.74 -23.25 4.55
CA ARG A 661 -31.09 -23.56 3.14
C ARG A 661 -30.89 -25.04 2.87
#